data_AF-A0A9D1ENA7-F1
#
_entry.id   AF-A0A9D1ENA7-F1
#
_cell.length_a   1.000
_cell.length_b   1.000
_cell.length_c   1.000
_cell.angle_alpha   90.00
_cell.angle_beta   90.00
_cell.angle_gamma   90.00
#
_symmetry.space_group_name_H-M   'P 1'
#
loop_
_entity.id
_entity.type
_entity.pdbx_description
1 polymer ?
#
loop_
_entity_poly.entity_id
_entity_poly.type
_entity_poly.pdbx_seq_one_letter_code
_entity_poly.pdbx_strand_id
1 'polypeptide(L)'
;MKSKVLAIFLSAAVMLLALPLSVVATTTTVSEVTTVPATTTVPETTTVPETTTVPETTSTPETTTPPANYVAEIVGVDKYETLDAAVSAAADGATINLLANGEMTSVPNKTLTFTGNGTITIIESFGSIGSGKTYTFDGPGVKARWIAPENCTTWLLLSLSGTIDVKNGASLTFEFDSTAASITVAIYMNKGSKINVSNKSTFQILGHNTAGKIGDGIQLDSTALSSISVTGGSTFLIDGTNRGYANSPTVYVEDSTFTVQNCTSNGSNGGKFTAINSIINMSDNAGLGLSTDDLTINNSTVNCDNNGYVGIVVAGQLQIINNSVVTADGNCRSYSASAAYAGMRITNDYNHLVDRTSQLYIRDNLNTGLYVRKGNLVVEDGAVFVVTGNVVHNTTVGGYGGGLCIGYLDNYDPTVVLPADAVVYNNHSPYGADDIYVAQGTAAGGGAKLTFSSVGSDWYLDGGEDCTHYIDGWYDDSASSRWEAHASVFADNHAELFDIARGATTTITGANGAVSLKAAHGLEYGNLRVTKYCDNYDEEDSFTVELKLTVGGTPFTYGDISAIYDYNFWGTISPAETGVYRFELEPNQTVELTDIPAWVDYEIVELDANRGGYNTSYVDAAGQEVEGSVKGTIEENGFQTVFVVNDSGHGGININRDYGTLSISKTIIGDADDTAKSFDFVVTLSLPAGVDHDGFVYSGPGYGGTMGTSATFTLSDGETVSIGGIPIGTTYTVTEIANGDDYTVTSMGESGVITAAGASASFVNDFTDSEDIEITLPVSFYQIETVEDGVNF
;
A
#
# COMPACT_ATOMS: atom_id res chain seq x y z
N MET A 1 -6.82 -5.62 -50.67
CA MET A 1 -7.52 -6.75 -51.34
C MET A 1 -7.30 -7.97 -50.45
N LYS A 2 -8.29 -8.40 -49.65
CA LYS A 2 -9.22 -9.51 -49.97
C LYS A 2 -8.46 -10.74 -50.54
N SER A 3 -8.52 -11.96 -50.01
CA SER A 3 -9.59 -12.59 -49.21
C SER A 3 -9.22 -14.02 -48.77
N LYS A 4 -9.87 -14.48 -47.68
CA LYS A 4 -10.47 -15.82 -47.42
C LYS A 4 -9.59 -17.07 -47.26
N VAL A 5 -9.80 -17.77 -46.13
CA VAL A 5 -10.36 -19.14 -46.12
C VAL A 5 -11.38 -19.26 -44.96
N LEU A 6 -12.42 -20.05 -45.23
CA LEU A 6 -13.65 -20.33 -44.48
C LEU A 6 -13.62 -21.81 -44.02
N ALA A 7 -14.41 -22.13 -42.98
CA ALA A 7 -15.11 -23.41 -42.68
C ALA A 7 -14.49 -24.35 -41.61
N ILE A 8 -15.10 -24.46 -40.41
CA ILE A 8 -16.21 -25.38 -39.96
C ILE A 8 -15.63 -26.64 -39.27
N PHE A 9 -15.93 -26.84 -37.98
CA PHE A 9 -16.77 -27.96 -37.52
C PHE A 9 -17.30 -27.74 -36.09
N LEU A 10 -18.60 -28.04 -35.97
CA LEU A 10 -19.48 -28.00 -34.81
C LEU A 10 -19.55 -29.41 -34.20
N SER A 11 -19.57 -29.53 -32.87
CA SER A 11 -20.33 -30.59 -32.20
C SER A 11 -20.76 -30.16 -30.80
N ALA A 12 -22.04 -29.79 -30.68
CA ALA A 12 -22.82 -29.77 -29.46
C ALA A 12 -22.94 -31.19 -28.86
N ALA A 13 -23.08 -31.39 -27.56
CA ALA A 13 -24.34 -31.46 -26.79
C ALA A 13 -24.07 -32.51 -25.66
N VAL A 14 -24.65 -32.57 -24.47
CA VAL A 14 -25.77 -31.92 -23.78
C VAL A 14 -25.85 -32.53 -22.35
N MET A 15 -26.43 -31.77 -21.41
CA MET A 15 -27.22 -32.20 -20.23
C MET A 15 -26.60 -32.48 -18.84
N LEU A 16 -27.08 -31.63 -17.92
CA LEU A 16 -27.86 -31.92 -16.70
C LEU A 16 -27.11 -32.27 -15.39
N LEU A 17 -27.37 -31.46 -14.35
CA LEU A 17 -27.99 -31.82 -13.05
C LEU A 17 -27.54 -30.79 -11.98
N ALA A 18 -28.48 -29.95 -11.52
CA ALA A 18 -29.08 -30.03 -10.18
C ALA A 18 -28.34 -29.20 -9.11
N LEU A 19 -28.92 -28.03 -8.80
CA LEU A 19 -28.86 -27.37 -7.48
C LEU A 19 -29.50 -28.32 -6.43
N PRO A 20 -29.14 -28.26 -5.12
CA PRO A 20 -29.43 -27.04 -4.35
C PRO A 20 -28.63 -26.72 -3.05
N LEU A 21 -28.93 -25.51 -2.57
CA LEU A 21 -29.12 -25.05 -1.18
C LEU A 21 -27.92 -24.56 -0.32
N SER A 22 -28.02 -23.25 -0.03
CA SER A 22 -27.67 -22.46 1.17
C SER A 22 -26.72 -23.03 2.22
N VAL A 23 -25.70 -22.23 2.56
CA VAL A 23 -25.04 -22.28 3.88
C VAL A 23 -25.17 -20.90 4.54
N VAL A 24 -25.81 -20.92 5.70
CA VAL A 24 -25.91 -19.84 6.67
C VAL A 24 -24.56 -19.66 7.35
N ALA A 25 -24.05 -18.41 7.39
CA ALA A 25 -22.90 -18.07 8.21
C ALA A 25 -23.35 -17.93 9.67
N THR A 26 -22.82 -18.78 10.56
CA THR A 26 -22.90 -18.58 12.01
C THR A 26 -21.51 -18.21 12.53
N THR A 27 -21.38 -16.98 13.00
CA THR A 27 -20.28 -16.50 13.83
C THR A 27 -20.32 -17.20 15.19
N THR A 28 -19.17 -17.74 15.63
CA THR A 28 -19.04 -18.30 16.98
C THR A 28 -17.89 -17.61 17.70
N THR A 29 -18.23 -16.84 18.73
CA THR A 29 -17.31 -16.22 19.69
C THR A 29 -16.79 -17.26 20.68
N VAL A 30 -15.48 -17.28 20.92
CA VAL A 30 -14.82 -18.12 21.93
C VAL A 30 -14.59 -17.29 23.21
N SER A 31 -15.09 -17.78 24.34
CA SER A 31 -14.74 -17.26 25.67
C SER A 31 -14.12 -18.35 26.55
N GLU A 32 -13.01 -17.94 27.15
CA GLU A 32 -12.49 -18.20 28.49
C GLU A 32 -11.91 -19.56 28.92
N VAL A 33 -10.66 -19.38 29.36
CA VAL A 33 -9.73 -20.19 30.14
C VAL A 33 -10.32 -20.57 31.50
N THR A 34 -10.06 -21.81 31.95
CA THR A 34 -10.08 -22.15 33.38
C THR A 34 -8.89 -23.03 33.76
N THR A 35 -8.25 -22.63 34.86
CA THR A 35 -7.06 -23.20 35.49
C THR A 35 -7.43 -24.33 36.47
N VAL A 36 -6.50 -25.29 36.66
CA VAL A 36 -6.60 -26.34 37.69
C VAL A 36 -5.34 -26.29 38.56
N PRO A 37 -5.45 -26.39 39.90
CA PRO A 37 -4.33 -26.74 40.76
C PRO A 37 -4.49 -28.11 41.43
N ALA A 38 -3.38 -28.58 41.99
CA ALA A 38 -3.02 -29.96 42.27
C ALA A 38 -3.23 -30.45 43.72
N THR A 39 -2.98 -31.77 43.87
CA THR A 39 -2.44 -32.52 45.04
C THR A 39 -3.29 -32.72 46.29
N THR A 40 -3.44 -33.99 46.77
CA THR A 40 -2.65 -34.61 47.87
C THR A 40 -3.19 -35.98 48.37
N THR A 41 -2.24 -36.90 48.62
CA THR A 41 -2.08 -37.88 49.74
C THR A 41 -2.99 -39.12 49.96
N VAL A 42 -2.31 -40.25 50.14
CA VAL A 42 -2.69 -41.56 50.74
C VAL A 42 -2.48 -41.50 52.29
N PRO A 43 -3.09 -42.36 53.15
CA PRO A 43 -2.38 -43.59 53.60
C PRO A 43 -3.26 -44.81 54.04
N GLU A 44 -2.66 -46.03 53.97
CA GLU A 44 -2.61 -47.18 54.93
C GLU A 44 -3.88 -47.73 55.65
N THR A 45 -4.06 -48.99 56.10
CA THR A 45 -3.32 -50.28 56.20
C THR A 45 -4.30 -51.38 56.69
N THR A 46 -3.81 -52.63 56.86
CA THR A 46 -4.32 -53.79 57.68
C THR A 46 -5.33 -54.74 57.00
N THR A 47 -5.27 -56.08 57.08
CA THR A 47 -4.52 -57.08 57.89
C THR A 47 -4.68 -58.48 57.27
N VAL A 48 -3.72 -59.38 57.53
CA VAL A 48 -3.70 -60.84 57.24
C VAL A 48 -4.27 -61.61 58.46
N PRO A 49 -4.80 -62.85 58.32
CA PRO A 49 -4.05 -64.04 58.78
C PRO A 49 -4.18 -65.33 57.91
N GLU A 50 -3.08 -66.10 57.91
CA GLU A 50 -2.89 -67.58 58.03
C GLU A 50 -4.01 -68.58 57.65
N THR A 51 -3.80 -69.83 57.22
CA THR A 51 -2.70 -70.78 56.89
C THR A 51 -3.38 -72.01 56.25
N THR A 52 -2.69 -72.79 55.41
CA THR A 52 -2.51 -74.27 55.48
C THR A 52 -2.32 -74.98 54.13
N THR A 53 -1.21 -75.76 54.12
CA THR A 53 -0.96 -77.06 53.47
C THR A 53 -0.92 -77.22 51.95
N VAL A 54 0.30 -77.55 51.49
CA VAL A 54 0.66 -78.20 50.22
C VAL A 54 0.26 -79.70 50.26
N PRO A 55 -0.16 -80.27 49.12
CA PRO A 55 0.60 -81.41 48.60
C PRO A 55 0.95 -81.23 47.11
N GLU A 56 2.14 -81.71 46.75
CA GLU A 56 2.63 -81.81 45.38
C GLU A 56 1.73 -82.69 44.51
N THR A 57 1.32 -82.16 43.36
CA THR A 57 1.06 -82.96 42.16
C THR A 57 1.62 -82.23 40.96
N THR A 58 2.55 -82.90 40.27
CA THR A 58 3.17 -82.52 39.01
C THR A 58 2.13 -82.39 37.89
N SER A 59 1.91 -81.15 37.46
CA SER A 59 1.46 -80.82 36.09
C SER A 59 2.05 -79.46 35.73
N THR A 60 2.91 -79.43 34.72
CA THR A 60 3.37 -78.21 34.04
C THR A 60 2.18 -77.30 33.73
N PRO A 61 2.18 -76.04 34.20
CA PRO A 61 1.20 -75.08 33.72
C PRO A 61 1.57 -74.74 32.28
N GLU A 62 0.60 -74.86 31.38
CA GLU A 62 0.67 -74.17 30.10
C GLU A 62 0.90 -72.69 30.40
N THR A 63 2.10 -72.22 30.09
CA THR A 63 2.40 -70.80 30.02
C THR A 63 1.54 -70.25 28.89
N THR A 64 0.35 -69.74 29.21
CA THR A 64 -0.36 -68.87 28.29
C THR A 64 0.52 -67.64 28.12
N THR A 65 1.26 -67.61 27.03
CA THR A 65 2.04 -66.46 26.59
C THR A 65 1.14 -65.23 26.66
N PRO A 66 1.57 -64.12 27.29
CA PRO A 66 0.80 -62.88 27.23
C PRO A 66 0.49 -62.54 25.76
N PRO A 67 -0.69 -61.97 25.45
CA PRO A 67 -1.04 -61.64 24.07
C PRO A 67 0.08 -60.80 23.47
N ALA A 68 0.65 -61.26 22.36
CA ALA A 68 1.74 -60.58 21.69
C ALA A 68 1.26 -59.18 21.25
N ASN A 69 1.91 -58.14 21.77
CA ASN A 69 1.66 -56.76 21.36
C ASN A 69 2.42 -56.51 20.05
N TYR A 70 1.73 -56.71 18.93
CA TYR A 70 2.29 -56.45 17.61
C TYR A 70 2.27 -54.96 17.29
N VAL A 71 3.36 -54.47 16.71
CA VAL A 71 3.52 -53.07 16.27
C VAL A 71 3.17 -52.90 14.80
N ALA A 72 3.47 -53.91 13.97
CA ALA A 72 3.27 -53.84 12.53
C ALA A 72 2.90 -55.19 11.93
N GLU A 73 2.22 -55.16 10.79
CA GLU A 73 1.86 -56.32 9.98
C GLU A 73 2.31 -56.06 8.55
N ILE A 74 3.06 -56.98 7.94
CA ILE A 74 3.22 -56.97 6.49
C ILE A 74 1.94 -57.58 5.92
N VAL A 75 1.19 -56.79 5.16
CA VAL A 75 -0.15 -57.18 4.69
C VAL A 75 -0.08 -58.49 3.90
N GLY A 76 -0.78 -59.51 4.38
CA GLY A 76 -0.83 -60.84 3.76
C GLY A 76 0.36 -61.75 4.06
N VAL A 77 1.24 -61.38 5.00
CA VAL A 77 2.41 -62.17 5.40
C VAL A 77 2.37 -62.50 6.90
N ASP A 78 2.94 -61.66 7.75
CA ASP A 78 3.14 -61.93 9.19
C ASP A 78 3.02 -60.65 10.03
N LYS A 79 2.83 -60.84 11.33
CA LYS A 79 2.83 -59.77 12.36
C LYS A 79 4.15 -59.72 13.11
N TYR A 80 4.57 -58.51 13.46
CA TYR A 80 5.87 -58.23 14.07
C TYR A 80 5.72 -57.41 15.35
N GLU A 81 6.48 -57.77 16.38
CA GLU A 81 6.51 -57.08 17.68
C GLU A 81 7.21 -55.72 17.60
N THR A 82 8.01 -55.47 16.56
CA THR A 82 8.68 -54.19 16.32
C THR A 82 8.56 -53.78 14.84
N LEU A 83 8.61 -52.46 14.59
CA LEU A 83 8.57 -51.93 13.23
C LEU A 83 9.85 -52.26 12.45
N ASP A 84 11.03 -52.17 13.07
CA ASP A 84 12.30 -52.58 12.45
C ASP A 84 12.29 -54.03 11.93
N ALA A 85 11.68 -54.95 12.68
CA ALA A 85 11.56 -56.34 12.24
C ALA A 85 10.68 -56.47 11.00
N ALA A 86 9.54 -55.76 10.96
CA ALA A 86 8.67 -55.71 9.80
C ALA A 86 9.37 -55.09 8.57
N VAL A 87 10.04 -53.95 8.75
CA VAL A 87 10.75 -53.22 7.68
C VAL A 87 11.92 -54.02 7.11
N SER A 88 12.63 -54.74 7.97
CA SER A 88 13.72 -55.65 7.57
C SER A 88 13.19 -56.82 6.76
N ALA A 89 12.12 -57.46 7.21
CA ALA A 89 11.50 -58.62 6.56
C ALA A 89 10.71 -58.27 5.29
N ALA A 90 10.22 -57.03 5.17
CA ALA A 90 9.45 -56.55 4.03
C ALA A 90 10.18 -56.73 2.70
N ALA A 91 9.49 -57.30 1.70
CA ALA A 91 9.95 -57.29 0.33
C ALA A 91 9.90 -55.87 -0.27
N ASP A 92 10.67 -55.64 -1.34
CA ASP A 92 10.57 -54.42 -2.13
C ASP A 92 9.16 -54.30 -2.72
N GLY A 93 8.46 -53.19 -2.45
CA GLY A 93 7.06 -52.96 -2.81
C GLY A 93 6.04 -53.40 -1.76
N ALA A 94 6.46 -53.87 -0.59
CA ALA A 94 5.54 -54.34 0.45
C ALA A 94 4.74 -53.20 1.10
N THR A 95 3.53 -53.55 1.56
CA THR A 95 2.69 -52.70 2.42
C THR A 95 2.80 -53.16 3.86
N ILE A 96 3.14 -52.24 4.76
CA ILE A 96 3.24 -52.43 6.20
C ILE A 96 2.06 -51.69 6.84
N ASN A 97 1.18 -52.43 7.49
CA ASN A 97 0.08 -51.91 8.27
C ASN A 97 0.53 -51.68 9.72
N LEU A 98 0.51 -50.43 10.17
CA LEU A 98 0.84 -50.04 11.54
C LEU A 98 -0.33 -50.38 12.47
N LEU A 99 0.00 -51.11 13.54
CA LEU A 99 -0.94 -51.51 14.59
C LEU A 99 -0.74 -50.71 15.88
N ALA A 100 0.46 -50.14 16.07
CA ALA A 100 0.83 -49.27 17.18
C ALA A 100 1.97 -48.33 16.76
N ASN A 101 2.40 -47.45 17.67
CA ASN A 101 3.61 -46.66 17.49
C ASN A 101 4.84 -47.58 17.40
N GLY A 102 5.79 -47.23 16.55
CA GLY A 102 7.00 -48.02 16.32
C GLY A 102 8.20 -47.14 15.99
N GLU A 103 9.38 -47.64 16.33
CA GLU A 103 10.65 -47.01 15.99
C GLU A 103 11.27 -47.68 14.76
N MET A 104 11.90 -46.87 13.91
CA MET A 104 12.67 -47.31 12.76
C MET A 104 14.11 -46.81 12.93
N THR A 105 15.04 -47.74 13.15
CA THR A 105 16.46 -47.43 13.37
C THR A 105 17.27 -47.45 12.08
N SER A 106 16.71 -47.99 10.99
CA SER A 106 17.30 -47.95 9.66
C SER A 106 16.24 -47.81 8.55
N VAL A 107 16.53 -47.02 7.53
CA VAL A 107 15.67 -46.81 6.36
C VAL A 107 16.24 -47.63 5.20
N PRO A 108 15.69 -48.83 4.93
CA PRO A 108 16.21 -49.67 3.87
C PRO A 108 15.94 -49.07 2.49
N ASN A 109 16.84 -49.29 1.54
CA ASN A 109 16.65 -48.83 0.17
C ASN A 109 15.64 -49.71 -0.61
N LYS A 110 14.36 -49.67 -0.21
CA LYS A 110 13.21 -50.42 -0.75
C LYS A 110 12.07 -49.46 -1.09
N THR A 111 11.14 -49.90 -1.91
CA THR A 111 9.81 -49.30 -2.02
C THR A 111 8.95 -49.84 -0.88
N LEU A 112 8.39 -48.97 -0.05
CA LEU A 112 7.55 -49.37 1.09
C LEU A 112 6.33 -48.46 1.21
N THR A 113 5.19 -49.05 1.56
CA THR A 113 3.96 -48.32 1.87
C THR A 113 3.55 -48.57 3.32
N PHE A 114 3.31 -47.50 4.07
CA PHE A 114 2.84 -47.54 5.46
C PHE A 114 1.37 -47.14 5.52
N THR A 115 0.54 -47.99 6.13
CA THR A 115 -0.91 -47.81 6.32
C THR A 115 -1.28 -48.02 7.79
N GLY A 116 -2.56 -47.91 8.15
CA GLY A 116 -3.05 -48.25 9.49
C GLY A 116 -3.02 -47.09 10.47
N ASN A 117 -2.72 -47.39 11.74
CA ASN A 117 -2.71 -46.41 12.83
C ASN A 117 -1.43 -46.52 13.66
N GLY A 118 -0.68 -45.44 13.73
CA GLY A 118 0.53 -45.38 14.53
C GLY A 118 1.48 -44.27 14.10
N THR A 119 2.41 -43.94 15.00
CA THR A 119 3.52 -43.04 14.73
C THR A 119 4.79 -43.86 14.50
N ILE A 120 5.44 -43.62 13.36
CA ILE A 120 6.78 -44.08 13.04
C ILE A 120 7.76 -43.02 13.54
N THR A 121 8.59 -43.36 14.53
CA THR A 121 9.72 -42.51 14.93
C THR A 121 10.98 -43.01 14.24
N ILE A 122 11.51 -42.24 13.30
CA ILE A 122 12.75 -42.54 12.57
C ILE A 122 13.89 -41.82 13.28
N ILE A 123 14.83 -42.60 13.83
CA ILE A 123 16.00 -42.09 14.56
C ILE A 123 17.31 -42.41 13.83
N GLU A 124 17.23 -42.86 12.59
CA GLU A 124 18.41 -43.08 11.76
C GLU A 124 19.10 -41.73 11.49
N SER A 125 20.40 -41.68 11.75
CA SER A 125 21.22 -40.49 11.50
C SER A 125 21.37 -40.17 10.00
N PHE A 126 21.19 -41.15 9.12
CA PHE A 126 21.26 -40.98 7.67
C PHE A 126 20.41 -42.02 6.96
N GLY A 127 19.31 -41.58 6.36
CA GLY A 127 18.50 -42.40 5.46
C GLY A 127 18.82 -42.16 3.99
N SER A 128 18.57 -43.17 3.17
CA SER A 128 18.75 -43.10 1.72
C SER A 128 17.61 -43.79 0.98
N ILE A 129 16.85 -43.02 0.19
CA ILE A 129 15.79 -43.54 -0.69
C ILE A 129 16.31 -43.43 -2.12
N GLY A 130 16.72 -44.57 -2.68
CA GLY A 130 17.38 -44.65 -3.98
C GLY A 130 16.46 -44.38 -5.17
N SER A 131 17.08 -44.20 -6.35
CA SER A 131 16.36 -43.97 -7.59
C SER A 131 15.37 -45.10 -7.90
N GLY A 132 14.15 -44.74 -8.31
CA GLY A 132 13.07 -45.69 -8.57
C GLY A 132 12.42 -46.31 -7.31
N LYS A 133 12.83 -45.88 -6.11
CA LYS A 133 12.19 -46.29 -4.85
C LYS A 133 11.17 -45.26 -4.39
N THR A 134 10.10 -45.74 -3.76
CA THR A 134 9.06 -44.87 -3.20
C THR A 134 8.75 -45.25 -1.75
N TYR A 135 8.76 -44.26 -0.88
CA TYR A 135 8.22 -44.37 0.47
C TYR A 135 6.85 -43.70 0.50
N THR A 136 5.81 -44.47 0.81
CA THR A 136 4.43 -43.97 0.89
C THR A 136 3.92 -44.03 2.32
N PHE A 137 3.39 -42.92 2.82
CA PHE A 137 2.61 -42.84 4.05
C PHE A 137 1.15 -42.57 3.68
N ASP A 138 0.25 -43.48 4.03
CA ASP A 138 -1.12 -43.50 3.51
C ASP A 138 -2.15 -43.72 4.63
N GLY A 139 -2.96 -42.70 4.88
CA GLY A 139 -4.09 -42.75 5.78
C GLY A 139 -3.98 -41.82 6.99
N PRO A 140 -5.11 -41.35 7.55
CA PRO A 140 -5.14 -40.33 8.60
C PRO A 140 -4.57 -40.81 9.96
N GLY A 141 -4.44 -42.13 10.11
CA GLY A 141 -3.83 -42.75 11.29
C GLY A 141 -2.30 -42.85 11.22
N VAL A 142 -1.70 -42.62 10.05
CA VAL A 142 -0.25 -42.81 9.83
C VAL A 142 0.48 -41.50 10.05
N LYS A 143 1.38 -41.50 11.02
CA LYS A 143 2.29 -40.39 11.30
C LYS A 143 3.72 -40.87 11.21
N ALA A 144 4.60 -40.06 10.66
CA ALA A 144 6.03 -40.31 10.64
C ALA A 144 6.79 -39.07 11.14
N ARG A 145 7.75 -39.28 12.03
CA ARG A 145 8.63 -38.25 12.57
C ARG A 145 10.07 -38.67 12.37
N TRP A 146 10.80 -37.96 11.54
CA TRP A 146 12.23 -38.11 11.35
C TRP A 146 12.94 -37.12 12.24
N ILE A 147 13.52 -37.63 13.32
CA ILE A 147 14.15 -36.80 14.35
C ILE A 147 15.65 -36.97 14.24
N ALA A 148 16.34 -35.85 14.03
CA ALA A 148 17.79 -35.79 14.13
C ALA A 148 18.29 -36.33 15.48
N PRO A 149 19.21 -37.30 15.50
CA PRO A 149 19.86 -37.70 16.75
C PRO A 149 20.72 -36.56 17.32
N GLU A 150 20.76 -36.41 18.64
CA GLU A 150 21.55 -35.36 19.32
C GLU A 150 23.04 -35.36 18.90
N ASN A 151 23.60 -36.55 18.68
CA ASN A 151 24.98 -36.76 18.25
C ASN A 151 25.09 -37.12 16.76
N CYS A 152 24.25 -36.51 15.92
CA CYS A 152 24.31 -36.77 14.49
C CYS A 152 25.69 -36.39 13.92
N THR A 153 26.28 -37.31 13.15
CA THR A 153 27.61 -37.16 12.53
C THR A 153 27.55 -36.97 11.02
N THR A 154 26.35 -37.06 10.45
CA THR A 154 26.10 -36.87 9.02
C THR A 154 25.63 -35.44 8.77
N TRP A 155 25.89 -34.97 7.56
CA TRP A 155 25.52 -33.61 7.18
C TRP A 155 24.07 -33.47 6.72
N LEU A 156 23.36 -34.58 6.58
CA LEU A 156 21.97 -34.61 6.17
C LEU A 156 21.19 -35.74 6.86
N LEU A 157 19.86 -35.59 7.00
CA LEU A 157 18.99 -36.65 7.51
C LEU A 157 18.57 -37.63 6.42
N LEU A 158 18.17 -37.12 5.24
CA LEU A 158 17.72 -37.95 4.12
C LEU A 158 18.37 -37.57 2.79
N SER A 159 19.06 -38.53 2.17
CA SER A 159 19.42 -38.46 0.75
C SER A 159 18.30 -39.04 -0.08
N LEU A 160 17.55 -38.19 -0.77
CA LEU A 160 16.44 -38.59 -1.63
C LEU A 160 16.92 -38.66 -3.07
N SER A 161 16.81 -39.81 -3.71
CA SER A 161 16.93 -40.02 -5.17
C SER A 161 15.64 -40.58 -5.79
N GLY A 162 14.70 -41.00 -4.94
CA GLY A 162 13.41 -41.59 -5.31
C GLY A 162 12.24 -40.66 -5.01
N THR A 163 11.18 -41.19 -4.42
CA THR A 163 9.93 -40.46 -4.14
C THR A 163 9.46 -40.65 -2.70
N ILE A 164 8.99 -39.56 -2.09
CA ILE A 164 8.17 -39.59 -0.89
C ILE A 164 6.74 -39.23 -1.29
N ASP A 165 5.79 -40.08 -0.92
CA ASP A 165 4.36 -39.84 -1.04
C ASP A 165 3.74 -39.77 0.36
N VAL A 166 3.12 -38.64 0.71
CA VAL A 166 2.29 -38.49 1.91
C VAL A 166 0.87 -38.23 1.45
N LYS A 167 -0.03 -39.18 1.69
CA LYS A 167 -1.36 -39.13 1.09
C LYS A 167 -2.48 -39.55 2.04
N ASN A 168 -3.70 -39.15 1.69
CA ASN A 168 -4.94 -39.56 2.35
C ASN A 168 -4.96 -39.25 3.86
N GLY A 169 -4.50 -38.08 4.26
CA GLY A 169 -4.52 -37.62 5.65
C GLY A 169 -3.28 -37.97 6.48
N ALA A 170 -2.28 -38.64 5.89
CA ALA A 170 -1.04 -38.98 6.59
C ALA A 170 -0.21 -37.73 6.93
N SER A 171 0.68 -37.86 7.92
CA SER A 171 1.59 -36.79 8.33
C SER A 171 3.05 -37.25 8.33
N LEU A 172 3.96 -36.44 7.79
CA LEU A 172 5.40 -36.63 7.87
C LEU A 172 6.08 -35.33 8.36
N THR A 173 6.90 -35.45 9.40
CA THR A 173 7.66 -34.33 9.97
C THR A 173 9.14 -34.69 10.02
N PHE A 174 10.00 -33.80 9.52
CA PHE A 174 11.43 -33.80 9.79
C PHE A 174 11.73 -32.75 10.86
N GLU A 175 12.58 -33.09 11.81
CA GLU A 175 12.93 -32.21 12.94
C GLU A 175 14.44 -32.28 13.21
N PHE A 176 15.10 -31.13 13.26
CA PHE A 176 16.53 -31.04 13.57
C PHE A 176 16.90 -29.79 14.35
N ASP A 177 17.97 -29.92 15.14
CA ASP A 177 18.57 -28.84 15.90
C ASP A 177 19.99 -28.57 15.40
N SER A 178 20.26 -27.36 14.92
CA SER A 178 21.58 -26.95 14.41
C SER A 178 22.64 -26.76 15.51
N THR A 179 22.34 -27.01 16.79
CA THR A 179 23.37 -27.25 17.82
C THR A 179 24.08 -28.59 17.63
N ALA A 180 23.45 -29.57 16.99
CA ALA A 180 24.12 -30.79 16.57
C ALA A 180 25.17 -30.45 15.51
N ALA A 181 26.44 -30.72 15.80
CA ALA A 181 27.57 -30.15 15.06
C ALA A 181 27.66 -30.52 13.57
N SER A 182 26.94 -31.56 13.13
CA SER A 182 27.08 -32.07 11.76
C SER A 182 25.87 -31.83 10.84
N ILE A 183 24.62 -31.74 11.32
CA ILE A 183 23.47 -31.65 10.40
C ILE A 183 23.40 -30.27 9.75
N THR A 184 23.42 -30.25 8.43
CA THR A 184 23.37 -29.02 7.63
C THR A 184 22.18 -28.98 6.69
N VAL A 185 21.49 -30.11 6.44
CA VAL A 185 20.33 -30.22 5.54
C VAL A 185 19.35 -31.27 6.06
N ALA A 186 18.04 -31.01 6.12
CA ALA A 186 17.08 -32.09 6.43
C ALA A 186 16.95 -33.08 5.26
N ILE A 187 16.69 -32.57 4.05
CA ILE A 187 16.54 -33.41 2.86
C ILE A 187 17.44 -32.91 1.72
N TYR A 188 18.34 -33.78 1.28
CA TYR A 188 19.11 -33.56 0.06
C TYR A 188 18.44 -34.28 -1.11
N MET A 189 17.90 -33.51 -2.06
CA MET A 189 17.19 -34.02 -3.23
C MET A 189 18.13 -34.15 -4.42
N ASN A 190 18.41 -35.39 -4.82
CA ASN A 190 19.17 -35.70 -6.04
C ASN A 190 18.28 -35.56 -7.28
N LYS A 191 18.89 -35.45 -8.46
CA LYS A 191 18.19 -35.36 -9.75
C LYS A 191 17.05 -36.40 -9.89
N GLY A 192 15.85 -35.91 -10.21
CA GLY A 192 14.66 -36.72 -10.44
C GLY A 192 13.84 -37.02 -9.19
N SER A 193 14.25 -36.51 -8.03
CA SER A 193 13.57 -36.72 -6.76
C SER A 193 12.22 -36.02 -6.68
N LYS A 194 11.29 -36.61 -5.92
CA LYS A 194 9.94 -36.09 -5.77
C LYS A 194 9.45 -36.16 -4.33
N ILE A 195 8.78 -35.10 -3.90
CA ILE A 195 7.96 -35.09 -2.68
C ILE A 195 6.54 -34.77 -3.13
N ASN A 196 5.60 -35.69 -2.87
CA ASN A 196 4.19 -35.50 -3.17
C ASN A 196 3.39 -35.53 -1.87
N VAL A 197 2.57 -34.51 -1.65
CA VAL A 197 1.67 -34.39 -0.49
C VAL A 197 0.26 -34.21 -1.04
N SER A 198 -0.66 -35.10 -0.72
CA SER A 198 -1.97 -35.13 -1.37
C SER A 198 -3.12 -35.52 -0.45
N ASN A 199 -4.33 -35.07 -0.78
CA ASN A 199 -5.57 -35.47 -0.11
C ASN A 199 -5.51 -35.29 1.43
N LYS A 200 -5.52 -34.03 1.87
CA LYS A 200 -5.56 -33.59 3.28
C LYS A 200 -4.36 -34.03 4.13
N SER A 201 -3.21 -34.25 3.49
CA SER A 201 -2.00 -34.72 4.17
C SER A 201 -1.12 -33.57 4.63
N THR A 202 -0.18 -33.87 5.52
CA THR A 202 0.72 -32.87 6.11
C THR A 202 2.18 -33.28 5.94
N PHE A 203 2.99 -32.37 5.44
CA PHE A 203 4.44 -32.50 5.39
C PHE A 203 5.11 -31.30 6.07
N GLN A 204 6.07 -31.54 6.96
CA GLN A 204 6.71 -30.48 7.74
C GLN A 204 8.22 -30.69 7.85
N ILE A 205 8.97 -29.60 7.86
CA ILE A 205 10.37 -29.55 8.26
C ILE A 205 10.52 -28.46 9.32
N LEU A 206 10.98 -28.85 10.51
CA LEU A 206 11.15 -27.98 11.66
C LEU A 206 12.63 -27.88 12.01
N GLY A 207 13.19 -26.67 11.87
CA GLY A 207 14.56 -26.34 12.24
C GLY A 207 14.61 -25.58 13.56
N HIS A 208 15.57 -25.93 14.42
CA HIS A 208 15.81 -25.28 15.70
C HIS A 208 17.24 -24.77 15.82
N ASN A 209 17.43 -23.64 16.51
CA ASN A 209 18.75 -23.06 16.81
C ASN A 209 19.66 -22.84 15.58
N THR A 210 19.05 -22.45 14.45
CA THR A 210 19.69 -22.29 13.12
C THR A 210 20.40 -20.95 12.94
N ALA A 211 20.15 -19.96 13.79
CA ALA A 211 20.74 -18.63 13.70
C ALA A 211 22.29 -18.69 13.72
N GLY A 212 22.92 -18.10 12.70
CA GLY A 212 24.38 -18.10 12.53
C GLY A 212 24.98 -19.47 12.19
N LYS A 213 24.15 -20.48 11.89
CA LYS A 213 24.56 -21.85 11.59
C LYS A 213 23.93 -22.35 10.29
N ILE A 214 24.53 -23.38 9.73
CA ILE A 214 24.00 -24.11 8.57
C ILE A 214 22.88 -25.06 9.02
N GLY A 215 21.88 -25.28 8.16
CA GLY A 215 20.69 -26.05 8.53
C GLY A 215 19.54 -25.85 7.54
N ASP A 216 19.73 -26.19 6.27
CA ASP A 216 18.71 -26.05 5.25
C ASP A 216 17.55 -27.04 5.47
N GLY A 217 16.33 -26.65 5.11
CA GLY A 217 15.22 -27.59 4.99
C GLY A 217 15.47 -28.55 3.83
N ILE A 218 15.53 -28.00 2.60
CA ILE A 218 15.73 -28.79 1.39
C ILE A 218 16.87 -28.22 0.55
N GLN A 219 17.81 -29.06 0.13
CA GLN A 219 18.86 -28.69 -0.83
C GLN A 219 18.87 -29.64 -2.02
N LEU A 220 18.93 -29.11 -3.24
CA LEU A 220 19.02 -29.91 -4.46
C LEU A 220 20.47 -30.07 -4.95
N ASP A 221 20.79 -31.22 -5.54
CA ASP A 221 22.08 -31.49 -6.20
C ASP A 221 22.25 -30.72 -7.53
N SER A 222 21.13 -30.41 -8.19
CA SER A 222 21.08 -29.78 -9.50
C SER A 222 19.78 -29.00 -9.68
N THR A 223 19.92 -27.80 -10.23
CA THR A 223 18.84 -26.83 -10.48
C THR A 223 17.72 -27.41 -11.34
N ALA A 224 16.46 -27.24 -10.93
CA ALA A 224 15.25 -27.55 -11.70
C ALA A 224 15.05 -29.03 -12.11
N LEU A 225 15.67 -29.98 -11.42
CA LEU A 225 15.56 -31.41 -11.74
C LEU A 225 14.79 -32.24 -10.72
N SER A 226 14.21 -31.61 -9.70
CA SER A 226 13.41 -32.25 -8.66
C SER A 226 12.12 -31.47 -8.42
N SER A 227 11.08 -32.14 -7.92
CA SER A 227 9.74 -31.54 -7.78
C SER A 227 9.12 -31.72 -6.40
N ILE A 228 8.36 -30.72 -5.99
CA ILE A 228 7.48 -30.75 -4.82
C ILE A 228 6.05 -30.51 -5.31
N SER A 229 5.12 -31.41 -4.99
CA SER A 229 3.71 -31.31 -5.37
C SER A 229 2.83 -31.39 -4.12
N VAL A 230 1.93 -30.42 -3.93
CA VAL A 230 1.05 -30.32 -2.76
C VAL A 230 -0.38 -30.10 -3.23
N THR A 231 -1.26 -31.08 -3.01
CA THR A 231 -2.60 -31.12 -3.64
C THR A 231 -3.74 -31.53 -2.70
N GLY A 232 -4.96 -31.13 -3.03
CA GLY A 232 -6.18 -31.70 -2.44
C GLY A 232 -6.36 -31.44 -0.95
N GLY A 233 -6.26 -30.18 -0.53
CA GLY A 233 -6.44 -29.74 0.86
C GLY A 233 -5.26 -30.04 1.76
N SER A 234 -4.06 -30.22 1.21
CA SER A 234 -2.87 -30.61 1.96
C SER A 234 -2.09 -29.41 2.50
N THR A 235 -1.16 -29.67 3.43
CA THR A 235 -0.29 -28.65 4.04
C THR A 235 1.17 -29.05 3.89
N PHE A 236 1.99 -28.09 3.46
CA PHE A 236 3.45 -28.21 3.41
C PHE A 236 4.08 -27.04 4.18
N LEU A 237 4.92 -27.33 5.17
CA LEU A 237 5.54 -26.33 6.04
C LEU A 237 7.06 -26.54 6.13
N ILE A 238 7.82 -25.45 5.99
CA ILE A 238 9.20 -25.36 6.46
C ILE A 238 9.30 -24.19 7.42
N ASP A 239 9.75 -24.44 8.65
CA ASP A 239 9.79 -23.44 9.71
C ASP A 239 11.12 -23.48 10.46
N GLY A 240 11.71 -22.30 10.71
CA GLY A 240 12.89 -22.14 11.58
C GLY A 240 14.20 -22.68 11.00
N THR A 241 14.23 -23.10 9.74
CA THR A 241 15.44 -23.60 9.07
C THR A 241 16.43 -22.46 8.75
N ASN A 242 17.67 -22.77 8.37
CA ASN A 242 18.57 -21.75 7.82
C ASN A 242 18.04 -21.22 6.49
N ARG A 243 17.82 -22.11 5.52
CA ARG A 243 17.14 -21.81 4.26
C ARG A 243 15.98 -22.76 4.09
N GLY A 244 14.84 -22.28 3.58
CA GLY A 244 13.68 -23.13 3.35
C GLY A 244 13.99 -24.20 2.31
N TYR A 245 14.19 -23.77 1.05
CA TYR A 245 14.75 -24.63 0.02
C TYR A 245 15.76 -23.90 -0.88
N ALA A 246 16.78 -24.64 -1.33
CA ALA A 246 17.88 -24.12 -2.14
C ALA A 246 18.07 -24.91 -3.44
N ASN A 247 18.54 -24.20 -4.47
CA ASN A 247 18.87 -24.73 -5.80
C ASN A 247 17.63 -25.17 -6.62
N SER A 248 16.55 -24.39 -6.53
CA SER A 248 15.49 -24.28 -7.55
C SER A 248 14.66 -25.55 -7.88
N PRO A 249 13.86 -26.11 -6.96
CA PRO A 249 12.88 -27.14 -7.31
C PRO A 249 11.76 -26.59 -8.21
N THR A 250 11.04 -27.49 -8.91
CA THR A 250 9.72 -27.18 -9.45
C THR A 250 8.67 -27.44 -8.37
N VAL A 251 7.93 -26.40 -7.98
CA VAL A 251 6.89 -26.45 -6.95
C VAL A 251 5.52 -26.26 -7.61
N TYR A 252 4.62 -27.20 -7.33
CA TYR A 252 3.22 -27.17 -7.77
C TYR A 252 2.30 -27.31 -6.56
N VAL A 253 1.40 -26.35 -6.37
CA VAL A 253 0.46 -26.31 -5.25
C VAL A 253 -0.94 -26.11 -5.80
N GLU A 254 -1.85 -27.03 -5.48
CA GLU A 254 -3.25 -27.00 -5.92
C GLU A 254 -4.22 -27.30 -4.77
N ASP A 255 -5.23 -26.46 -4.60
CA ASP A 255 -6.23 -26.59 -3.52
C ASP A 255 -5.58 -26.78 -2.12
N SER A 256 -4.43 -26.15 -1.84
CA SER A 256 -3.58 -26.50 -0.69
C SER A 256 -2.86 -25.31 -0.07
N THR A 257 -2.19 -25.54 1.06
CA THR A 257 -1.36 -24.54 1.74
C THR A 257 0.12 -24.90 1.66
N PHE A 258 0.95 -23.94 1.27
CA PHE A 258 2.41 -24.06 1.26
C PHE A 258 3.02 -22.92 2.06
N THR A 259 3.90 -23.21 3.02
CA THR A 259 4.47 -22.21 3.91
C THR A 259 5.96 -22.43 4.12
N VAL A 260 6.73 -21.37 3.97
CA VAL A 260 8.15 -21.27 4.36
C VAL A 260 8.34 -20.00 5.16
N GLN A 261 8.71 -20.16 6.43
CA GLN A 261 8.75 -19.05 7.37
C GLN A 261 9.89 -19.15 8.37
N ASN A 262 10.19 -18.01 9.01
CA ASN A 262 11.18 -17.89 10.07
C ASN A 262 12.57 -18.44 9.69
N CYS A 263 12.90 -18.48 8.39
CA CYS A 263 14.21 -18.96 7.98
C CYS A 263 15.27 -17.93 8.36
N THR A 264 16.42 -18.36 8.88
CA THR A 264 17.52 -17.43 9.23
C THR A 264 18.34 -16.96 8.03
N SER A 265 17.88 -17.29 6.83
CA SER A 265 18.38 -16.90 5.50
C SER A 265 17.19 -16.93 4.53
N ASN A 266 17.41 -17.21 3.25
CA ASN A 266 16.36 -17.19 2.23
C ASN A 266 15.29 -18.28 2.47
N GLY A 267 14.02 -17.91 2.31
CA GLY A 267 12.90 -18.86 2.22
C GLY A 267 13.04 -19.74 0.97
N SER A 268 13.20 -19.12 -0.20
CA SER A 268 13.50 -19.84 -1.45
C SER A 268 14.64 -19.26 -2.27
N ASN A 269 15.13 -20.04 -3.25
CA ASN A 269 16.12 -19.59 -4.21
C ASN A 269 15.92 -20.27 -5.58
N GLY A 270 15.24 -19.56 -6.49
CA GLY A 270 14.98 -19.94 -7.89
C GLY A 270 13.96 -21.06 -8.07
N GLY A 271 13.81 -21.54 -9.31
CA GLY A 271 12.96 -22.67 -9.67
C GLY A 271 11.70 -22.26 -10.42
N LYS A 272 10.69 -23.12 -10.42
CA LYS A 272 9.37 -22.77 -10.96
C LYS A 272 8.36 -22.92 -9.85
N PHE A 273 7.45 -21.95 -9.73
CA PHE A 273 6.39 -21.98 -8.73
C PHE A 273 5.03 -21.81 -9.39
N THR A 274 4.10 -22.73 -9.11
CA THR A 274 2.72 -22.66 -9.59
C THR A 274 1.77 -22.88 -8.42
N ALA A 275 0.90 -21.90 -8.18
CA ALA A 275 -0.18 -21.95 -7.19
C ALA A 275 -1.53 -21.85 -7.88
N ILE A 276 -2.43 -22.79 -7.58
CA ILE A 276 -3.80 -22.86 -8.10
C ILE A 276 -4.75 -23.07 -6.93
N ASN A 277 -5.77 -22.22 -6.74
CA ASN A 277 -6.73 -22.34 -5.63
C ASN A 277 -6.06 -22.50 -4.24
N SER A 278 -4.93 -21.84 -4.03
CA SER A 278 -4.03 -22.17 -2.92
C SER A 278 -3.65 -20.95 -2.09
N ILE A 279 -3.13 -21.21 -0.89
CA ILE A 279 -2.57 -20.20 0.00
C ILE A 279 -1.07 -20.46 0.14
N ILE A 280 -0.26 -19.47 -0.23
CA ILE A 280 1.20 -19.55 -0.17
C ILE A 280 1.71 -18.48 0.78
N ASN A 281 2.53 -18.87 1.77
CA ASN A 281 3.14 -17.95 2.72
C ASN A 281 4.66 -18.10 2.68
N MET A 282 5.37 -17.04 2.33
CA MET A 282 6.83 -16.99 2.23
C MET A 282 7.34 -15.78 3.04
N SER A 283 7.08 -15.80 4.35
CA SER A 283 7.16 -14.61 5.22
C SER A 283 8.13 -14.77 6.39
N ASP A 284 8.55 -13.65 6.97
CA ASP A 284 9.43 -13.60 8.15
C ASP A 284 10.79 -14.30 7.96
N ASN A 285 11.26 -14.41 6.72
CA ASN A 285 12.58 -14.97 6.43
C ASN A 285 13.64 -13.86 6.49
N ALA A 286 14.78 -14.12 7.13
CA ALA A 286 15.85 -13.13 7.25
C ALA A 286 16.50 -12.79 5.89
N GLY A 287 16.29 -13.61 4.86
CA GLY A 287 16.74 -13.36 3.49
C GLY A 287 15.59 -13.04 2.52
N LEU A 288 15.64 -13.65 1.32
CA LEU A 288 14.57 -13.56 0.32
C LEU A 288 13.30 -14.30 0.78
N GLY A 289 12.12 -13.80 0.40
CA GLY A 289 10.86 -14.53 0.55
C GLY A 289 10.70 -15.61 -0.53
N LEU A 290 10.02 -15.25 -1.63
CA LEU A 290 9.83 -16.07 -2.82
C LEU A 290 10.72 -15.61 -3.98
N SER A 291 11.83 -16.29 -4.18
CA SER A 291 12.64 -16.24 -5.40
C SER A 291 12.32 -17.42 -6.32
N THR A 292 11.99 -17.13 -7.58
CA THR A 292 11.66 -18.13 -8.61
C THR A 292 12.03 -17.62 -10.01
N ASP A 293 12.22 -18.54 -10.95
CA ASP A 293 12.27 -18.24 -12.37
C ASP A 293 10.85 -17.93 -12.84
N ASP A 294 10.02 -18.95 -13.08
CA ASP A 294 8.62 -18.73 -13.45
C ASP A 294 7.72 -18.69 -12.21
N LEU A 295 6.76 -17.76 -12.20
CA LEU A 295 5.72 -17.62 -11.19
C LEU A 295 4.34 -17.58 -11.83
N THR A 296 3.49 -18.55 -11.50
CA THR A 296 2.08 -18.55 -11.87
C THR A 296 1.23 -18.63 -10.62
N ILE A 297 0.37 -17.64 -10.44
CA ILE A 297 -0.58 -17.52 -9.33
C ILE A 297 -1.97 -17.43 -9.96
N ASN A 298 -2.79 -18.45 -9.71
CA ASN A 298 -4.11 -18.61 -10.32
C ASN A 298 -5.15 -18.87 -9.24
N ASN A 299 -6.13 -17.97 -9.08
CA ASN A 299 -7.13 -18.03 -8.03
C ASN A 299 -6.55 -18.34 -6.65
N SER A 300 -5.43 -17.70 -6.32
CA SER A 300 -4.63 -18.03 -5.13
C SER A 300 -4.25 -16.77 -4.35
N THR A 301 -3.98 -16.96 -3.07
CA THR A 301 -3.41 -15.93 -2.20
C THR A 301 -1.94 -16.22 -1.96
N VAL A 302 -1.07 -15.24 -2.20
CA VAL A 302 0.39 -15.36 -1.99
C VAL A 302 0.88 -14.20 -1.12
N ASN A 303 1.37 -14.54 0.07
CA ASN A 303 1.86 -13.57 1.05
C ASN A 303 3.38 -13.70 1.20
N CYS A 304 4.13 -12.67 0.83
CA CYS A 304 5.60 -12.64 0.89
C CYS A 304 6.06 -11.44 1.72
N ASP A 305 5.72 -11.47 3.01
CA ASP A 305 5.79 -10.29 3.86
C ASP A 305 6.92 -10.38 4.90
N ASN A 306 7.38 -9.22 5.37
CA ASN A 306 8.33 -9.08 6.48
C ASN A 306 9.69 -9.76 6.27
N ASN A 307 10.09 -9.99 5.02
CA ASN A 307 11.37 -10.62 4.71
C ASN A 307 12.54 -9.62 4.83
N GLY A 308 13.72 -10.12 5.19
CA GLY A 308 14.92 -9.31 5.37
C GLY A 308 15.44 -8.71 4.05
N TYR A 309 15.28 -9.41 2.94
CA TYR A 309 15.62 -8.96 1.58
C TYR A 309 14.34 -8.78 0.75
N VAL A 310 14.42 -8.96 -0.57
CA VAL A 310 13.27 -8.86 -1.48
C VAL A 310 12.20 -9.90 -1.12
N GLY A 311 10.93 -9.47 -1.05
CA GLY A 311 9.79 -10.35 -0.82
C GLY A 311 9.55 -11.29 -1.98
N ILE A 312 9.46 -10.77 -3.22
CA ILE A 312 9.24 -11.56 -4.43
C ILE A 312 10.29 -11.24 -5.51
N VAL A 313 11.01 -12.25 -5.98
CA VAL A 313 11.93 -12.15 -7.13
C VAL A 313 11.46 -13.08 -8.24
N VAL A 314 11.22 -12.52 -9.42
CA VAL A 314 10.86 -13.26 -10.63
C VAL A 314 11.93 -13.08 -11.70
N ALA A 315 12.58 -14.17 -12.09
CA ALA A 315 13.62 -14.20 -13.12
C ALA A 315 13.12 -14.71 -14.49
N GLY A 316 11.94 -15.30 -14.54
CA GLY A 316 11.23 -15.81 -15.72
C GLY A 316 9.90 -15.11 -15.90
N GLN A 317 8.87 -15.83 -16.35
CA GLN A 317 7.55 -15.25 -16.57
C GLN A 317 6.76 -15.07 -15.25
N LEU A 318 6.03 -13.96 -15.12
CA LEU A 318 5.06 -13.72 -14.05
C LEU A 318 3.64 -13.75 -14.63
N GLN A 319 2.74 -14.50 -13.99
CA GLN A 319 1.30 -14.50 -14.27
C GLN A 319 0.54 -14.47 -12.93
N ILE A 320 -0.21 -13.40 -12.68
CA ILE A 320 -1.16 -13.27 -11.57
C ILE A 320 -2.56 -13.17 -12.19
N ILE A 321 -3.36 -14.22 -12.03
CA ILE A 321 -4.60 -14.40 -12.80
C ILE A 321 -5.77 -14.96 -11.96
N ASN A 322 -6.98 -14.78 -12.46
CA ASN A 322 -8.24 -15.34 -11.98
C ASN A 322 -8.51 -15.07 -10.48
N ASN A 323 -8.72 -13.82 -10.07
CA ASN A 323 -9.00 -13.43 -8.68
C ASN A 323 -7.87 -13.74 -7.69
N SER A 324 -6.62 -13.68 -8.16
CA SER A 324 -5.47 -13.89 -7.27
C SER A 324 -5.18 -12.65 -6.45
N VAL A 325 -4.67 -12.84 -5.24
CA VAL A 325 -4.26 -11.77 -4.32
C VAL A 325 -2.80 -11.98 -3.94
N VAL A 326 -1.97 -10.97 -4.14
CA VAL A 326 -0.53 -11.04 -3.85
C VAL A 326 -0.11 -9.85 -2.97
N THR A 327 0.60 -10.15 -1.88
CA THR A 327 1.21 -9.14 -1.00
C THR A 327 2.72 -9.32 -0.93
N ALA A 328 3.42 -8.18 -0.96
CA ALA A 328 4.85 -8.09 -0.71
C ALA A 328 5.11 -6.89 0.21
N ASP A 329 4.67 -7.02 1.46
CA ASP A 329 4.65 -5.91 2.42
C ASP A 329 5.77 -6.01 3.45
N GLY A 330 6.32 -4.86 3.88
CA GLY A 330 7.26 -4.81 5.01
C GLY A 330 8.60 -5.50 4.74
N ASN A 331 9.00 -5.71 3.48
CA ASN A 331 10.25 -6.40 3.13
C ASN A 331 11.47 -5.46 3.14
N CYS A 332 12.63 -5.99 2.76
CA CYS A 332 13.91 -5.28 2.75
C CYS A 332 14.38 -4.80 4.14
N ARG A 333 13.96 -5.47 5.21
CA ARG A 333 14.26 -5.06 6.61
C ARG A 333 15.74 -5.07 6.99
N SER A 334 16.60 -5.71 6.19
CA SER A 334 18.05 -5.71 6.37
C SER A 334 18.69 -4.55 5.58
N TYR A 335 18.61 -3.34 6.14
CA TYR A 335 18.95 -2.05 5.52
C TYR A 335 20.30 -1.96 4.78
N SER A 336 21.31 -2.75 5.17
CA SER A 336 22.67 -2.67 4.59
C SER A 336 22.96 -3.75 3.54
N ALA A 337 21.97 -4.57 3.16
CA ALA A 337 22.21 -5.70 2.28
C ALA A 337 22.08 -5.32 0.82
N SER A 338 23.11 -5.59 0.01
CA SER A 338 23.06 -5.47 -1.45
C SER A 338 22.01 -6.38 -2.11
N ALA A 339 21.46 -7.33 -1.35
CA ALA A 339 20.38 -8.21 -1.79
C ALA A 339 18.98 -7.60 -1.61
N ALA A 340 18.83 -6.50 -0.86
CA ALA A 340 17.57 -5.79 -0.68
C ALA A 340 17.42 -4.74 -1.80
N TYR A 341 16.76 -5.11 -2.90
CA TYR A 341 16.59 -4.25 -4.08
C TYR A 341 15.23 -3.54 -4.14
N ALA A 342 14.17 -4.24 -3.75
CA ALA A 342 12.79 -3.78 -3.79
C ALA A 342 11.90 -4.75 -2.98
N GLY A 343 10.65 -4.37 -2.68
CA GLY A 343 9.63 -5.31 -2.17
C GLY A 343 9.36 -6.44 -3.18
N MET A 344 9.20 -6.07 -4.45
CA MET A 344 9.06 -7.00 -5.57
C MET A 344 10.00 -6.64 -6.73
N ARG A 345 10.64 -7.66 -7.32
CA ARG A 345 11.60 -7.50 -8.41
C ARG A 345 11.33 -8.41 -9.60
N ILE A 346 11.19 -7.80 -10.78
CA ILE A 346 11.13 -8.46 -12.08
C ILE A 346 12.47 -8.26 -12.81
N THR A 347 13.14 -9.36 -13.19
CA THR A 347 14.59 -9.32 -13.50
C THR A 347 14.93 -9.38 -14.99
N ASN A 348 14.25 -10.21 -15.76
CA ASN A 348 14.64 -10.56 -17.13
C ASN A 348 13.51 -10.26 -18.13
N ASP A 349 13.86 -10.36 -19.41
CA ASP A 349 13.01 -9.93 -20.52
C ASP A 349 11.94 -10.97 -20.87
N TYR A 350 10.77 -10.84 -20.24
CA TYR A 350 9.58 -11.65 -20.48
C TYR A 350 8.33 -10.76 -20.53
N ASN A 351 7.20 -11.34 -20.92
CA ASN A 351 5.89 -10.70 -20.79
C ASN A 351 5.24 -11.17 -19.49
N HIS A 352 4.97 -10.22 -18.62
CA HIS A 352 4.39 -10.36 -17.30
C HIS A 352 2.96 -9.83 -17.30
N LEU A 353 2.08 -10.47 -16.53
CA LEU A 353 0.66 -10.14 -16.48
C LEU A 353 0.15 -10.14 -15.04
N VAL A 354 -0.62 -9.11 -14.71
CA VAL A 354 -1.63 -9.12 -13.64
C VAL A 354 -2.97 -8.88 -14.34
N ASP A 355 -3.87 -9.87 -14.31
CA ASP A 355 -5.15 -9.73 -15.02
C ASP A 355 -6.15 -8.83 -14.28
N ARG A 356 -7.19 -8.40 -15.00
CA ARG A 356 -8.22 -7.47 -14.52
C ARG A 356 -9.00 -7.92 -13.28
N THR A 357 -8.80 -9.15 -12.83
CA THR A 357 -9.54 -9.72 -11.69
C THR A 357 -8.68 -9.82 -10.44
N SER A 358 -7.37 -9.61 -10.58
CA SER A 358 -6.39 -9.89 -9.55
C SER A 358 -5.94 -8.62 -8.82
N GLN A 359 -5.27 -8.83 -7.70
CA GLN A 359 -4.85 -7.77 -6.79
C GLN A 359 -3.36 -7.93 -6.44
N LEU A 360 -2.62 -6.83 -6.50
CA LEU A 360 -1.20 -6.77 -6.16
C LEU A 360 -0.92 -5.58 -5.23
N TYR A 361 -0.45 -5.90 -4.02
CA TYR A 361 -0.10 -4.95 -2.98
C TYR A 361 1.40 -5.03 -2.69
N ILE A 362 2.09 -3.89 -2.71
CA ILE A 362 3.52 -3.79 -2.43
C ILE A 362 3.75 -2.57 -1.54
N ARG A 363 3.72 -2.79 -0.22
CA ARG A 363 3.64 -1.68 0.74
C ARG A 363 4.72 -1.73 1.80
N ASP A 364 5.04 -0.56 2.35
CA ASP A 364 5.86 -0.44 3.57
C ASP A 364 7.22 -1.13 3.48
N ASN A 365 7.77 -1.30 2.27
CA ASN A 365 9.06 -1.93 2.09
C ASN A 365 10.17 -0.93 2.39
N LEU A 366 11.23 -1.41 3.02
CA LEU A 366 12.41 -0.59 3.34
C LEU A 366 13.40 -0.50 2.16
N ASN A 367 12.83 -0.56 0.96
CA ASN A 367 13.43 -0.15 -0.30
C ASN A 367 12.31 0.15 -1.33
N THR A 368 12.67 0.40 -2.59
CA THR A 368 11.71 0.51 -3.72
C THR A 368 10.56 -0.49 -3.62
N GLY A 369 9.31 -0.09 -3.89
CA GLY A 369 8.18 -1.02 -3.94
C GLY A 369 8.35 -2.04 -5.06
N LEU A 370 8.13 -1.61 -6.31
CA LEU A 370 8.24 -2.46 -7.50
C LEU A 370 9.43 -2.05 -8.38
N TYR A 371 10.34 -3.00 -8.62
CA TYR A 371 11.43 -2.82 -9.57
C TYR A 371 11.27 -3.71 -10.81
N VAL A 372 10.98 -3.09 -11.96
CA VAL A 372 10.91 -3.77 -13.27
C VAL A 372 12.18 -3.48 -14.06
N ARG A 373 13.14 -4.41 -14.00
CA ARG A 373 14.44 -4.22 -14.63
C ARG A 373 14.41 -4.38 -16.16
N LYS A 374 13.65 -5.35 -16.66
CA LYS A 374 13.52 -5.74 -18.07
C LYS A 374 12.13 -6.33 -18.33
N GLY A 375 11.80 -6.50 -19.60
CA GLY A 375 10.56 -7.13 -20.02
C GLY A 375 9.38 -6.17 -20.05
N ASN A 376 8.20 -6.73 -20.24
CA ASN A 376 6.96 -5.97 -20.31
C ASN A 376 6.03 -6.42 -19.19
N LEU A 377 5.58 -5.49 -18.35
CA LEU A 377 4.54 -5.76 -17.35
C LEU A 377 3.25 -5.07 -17.77
N VAL A 378 2.19 -5.86 -17.91
CA VAL A 378 0.83 -5.33 -18.05
C VAL A 378 0.06 -5.68 -16.80
N VAL A 379 -0.41 -4.66 -16.10
CA VAL A 379 -1.47 -4.78 -15.10
C VAL A 379 -2.73 -4.29 -15.80
N GLU A 380 -3.66 -5.21 -16.07
CA GLU A 380 -4.86 -4.88 -16.85
C GLU A 380 -5.81 -3.96 -16.06
N ASP A 381 -6.50 -3.08 -16.79
CA ASP A 381 -7.60 -2.27 -16.26
C ASP A 381 -8.65 -3.14 -15.53
N GLY A 382 -9.01 -2.73 -14.31
CA GLY A 382 -9.85 -3.48 -13.37
C GLY A 382 -9.09 -4.29 -12.31
N ALA A 383 -7.78 -4.48 -12.48
CA ALA A 383 -6.93 -5.08 -11.44
C ALA A 383 -6.67 -4.07 -10.30
N VAL A 384 -6.62 -4.54 -9.05
CA VAL A 384 -6.19 -3.69 -7.93
C VAL A 384 -4.66 -3.66 -7.89
N PHE A 385 -4.08 -2.47 -7.95
CA PHE A 385 -2.63 -2.27 -7.90
C PHE A 385 -2.27 -1.15 -6.93
N VAL A 386 -1.56 -1.48 -5.86
CA VAL A 386 -1.24 -0.55 -4.77
C VAL A 386 0.25 -0.63 -4.41
N VAL A 387 0.94 0.51 -4.51
CA VAL A 387 2.35 0.68 -4.16
C VAL A 387 2.53 1.95 -3.32
N THR A 388 2.57 1.81 -2.00
CA THR A 388 2.56 2.93 -1.05
C THR A 388 3.47 2.68 0.15
N GLY A 389 3.97 3.73 0.80
CA GLY A 389 4.74 3.64 2.05
C GLY A 389 6.14 3.04 1.90
N ASN A 390 6.62 2.85 0.67
CA ASN A 390 7.93 2.25 0.42
C ASN A 390 9.05 3.30 0.54
N VAL A 391 10.14 2.98 1.24
CA VAL A 391 11.22 3.92 1.55
C VAL A 391 12.58 3.37 1.16
N VAL A 392 13.27 4.04 0.22
CA VAL A 392 14.61 3.64 -0.26
C VAL A 392 15.69 3.96 0.77
N HIS A 393 16.29 2.93 1.36
CA HIS A 393 17.39 3.10 2.33
C HIS A 393 18.78 2.76 1.78
N ASN A 394 18.89 2.19 0.57
CA ASN A 394 20.18 1.87 -0.04
C ASN A 394 20.24 2.26 -1.52
N THR A 395 21.46 2.47 -2.02
CA THR A 395 21.69 3.05 -3.36
C THR A 395 22.01 2.01 -4.44
N THR A 396 21.76 0.72 -4.18
CA THR A 396 22.18 -0.38 -5.07
C THR A 396 21.49 -0.30 -6.44
N VAL A 397 20.30 0.30 -6.53
CA VAL A 397 19.57 0.58 -7.78
C VAL A 397 19.75 2.02 -8.29
N GLY A 398 20.80 2.71 -7.84
CA GLY A 398 20.99 4.14 -8.07
C GLY A 398 20.31 5.02 -7.03
N GLY A 399 19.45 4.44 -6.18
CA GLY A 399 18.78 5.14 -5.09
C GLY A 399 17.50 5.88 -5.48
N TYR A 400 16.98 5.68 -6.69
CA TYR A 400 15.76 6.31 -7.23
C TYR A 400 14.55 5.38 -7.17
N GLY A 401 13.34 5.96 -7.17
CA GLY A 401 12.08 5.22 -7.31
C GLY A 401 11.65 4.56 -6.01
N GLY A 402 11.05 5.32 -5.09
CA GLY A 402 10.49 4.78 -3.85
C GLY A 402 9.33 3.84 -4.12
N GLY A 403 8.38 4.26 -4.95
CA GLY A 403 7.27 3.41 -5.39
C GLY A 403 7.70 2.46 -6.52
N LEU A 404 7.90 3.01 -7.70
CA LEU A 404 8.21 2.30 -8.94
C LEU A 404 9.61 2.67 -9.45
N CYS A 405 10.37 1.65 -9.85
CA CYS A 405 11.61 1.81 -10.61
C CYS A 405 11.50 1.00 -11.92
N ILE A 406 11.40 1.70 -13.05
CA ILE A 406 11.20 1.10 -14.38
C ILE A 406 12.47 1.25 -15.22
N GLY A 407 13.11 0.12 -15.53
CA GLY A 407 14.39 0.08 -16.23
C GLY A 407 15.57 0.22 -15.28
N TYR A 408 16.78 0.25 -15.83
CA TYR A 408 18.01 0.44 -15.05
C TYR A 408 18.97 1.30 -15.85
N LEU A 409 19.14 2.54 -15.41
CA LEU A 409 20.02 3.52 -16.06
C LEU A 409 19.79 3.53 -17.58
N ASP A 410 20.85 3.38 -18.37
CA ASP A 410 20.83 3.35 -19.83
C ASP A 410 20.88 1.93 -20.42
N ASN A 411 20.52 0.90 -19.62
CA ASN A 411 20.81 -0.49 -19.96
C ASN A 411 19.66 -1.25 -20.61
N TYR A 412 18.40 -0.94 -20.30
CA TYR A 412 17.23 -1.73 -20.71
C TYR A 412 15.99 -0.87 -20.91
N ASP A 413 15.12 -1.29 -21.83
CA ASP A 413 13.90 -0.57 -22.22
C ASP A 413 12.62 -1.37 -21.90
N PRO A 414 12.33 -1.65 -20.60
CA PRO A 414 11.08 -2.31 -20.25
C PRO A 414 9.88 -1.41 -20.54
N THR A 415 8.72 -2.02 -20.75
CA THR A 415 7.44 -1.32 -20.88
C THR A 415 6.50 -1.77 -19.78
N VAL A 416 5.99 -0.83 -18.99
CA VAL A 416 4.99 -1.09 -17.95
C VAL A 416 3.69 -0.37 -18.29
N VAL A 417 2.57 -1.07 -18.13
CA VAL A 417 1.22 -0.52 -18.27
C VAL A 417 0.47 -0.81 -16.98
N LEU A 418 -0.06 0.24 -16.36
CA LEU A 418 -0.84 0.19 -15.13
C LEU A 418 -2.32 0.48 -15.42
N PRO A 419 -3.25 0.01 -14.57
CA PRO A 419 -4.65 0.36 -14.67
C PRO A 419 -4.86 1.84 -14.31
N ALA A 420 -5.99 2.41 -14.74
CA ALA A 420 -6.23 3.84 -14.57
C ALA A 420 -6.40 4.26 -13.09
N ASP A 421 -6.83 3.33 -12.24
CA ASP A 421 -7.02 3.46 -10.80
C ASP A 421 -5.83 2.95 -9.98
N ALA A 422 -4.66 2.77 -10.60
CA ALA A 422 -3.44 2.38 -9.89
C ALA A 422 -3.08 3.37 -8.78
N VAL A 423 -2.82 2.85 -7.58
CA VAL A 423 -2.51 3.66 -6.39
C VAL A 423 -1.01 3.67 -6.15
N VAL A 424 -0.35 4.79 -6.44
CA VAL A 424 1.11 4.95 -6.32
C VAL A 424 1.42 6.33 -5.73
N TYR A 425 1.53 6.41 -4.40
CA TYR A 425 1.83 7.67 -3.70
C TYR A 425 2.42 7.38 -2.31
N ASN A 426 2.94 8.40 -1.64
CA ASN A 426 3.57 8.33 -0.31
C ASN A 426 4.69 7.29 -0.26
N ASN A 427 5.50 7.24 -1.30
CA ASN A 427 6.76 6.52 -1.29
C ASN A 427 7.92 7.52 -1.22
N HIS A 428 9.10 7.08 -0.78
CA HIS A 428 10.22 7.99 -0.52
C HIS A 428 11.53 7.45 -1.09
N SER A 429 12.29 8.35 -1.72
CA SER A 429 13.63 8.12 -2.24
C SER A 429 14.60 9.23 -1.82
N PRO A 430 15.84 8.89 -1.40
CA PRO A 430 16.82 9.89 -0.99
C PRO A 430 17.45 10.67 -2.14
N TYR A 431 17.22 10.30 -3.41
CA TYR A 431 17.85 10.96 -4.57
C TYR A 431 16.87 11.55 -5.56
N GLY A 432 15.61 11.17 -5.57
CA GLY A 432 14.67 11.57 -6.61
C GLY A 432 13.71 10.43 -6.95
N ALA A 433 12.56 10.80 -7.52
CA ALA A 433 11.48 9.88 -7.80
C ALA A 433 11.01 9.16 -6.54
N ASP A 434 10.40 9.90 -5.63
CA ASP A 434 9.68 9.34 -4.50
C ASP A 434 8.70 8.26 -4.96
N ASP A 435 7.87 8.54 -5.95
CA ASP A 435 6.85 7.60 -6.40
C ASP A 435 7.21 6.89 -7.69
N ILE A 436 7.68 7.59 -8.72
CA ILE A 436 7.88 7.01 -10.05
C ILE A 436 9.23 7.40 -10.64
N TYR A 437 10.07 6.39 -10.92
CA TYR A 437 11.28 6.52 -11.71
C TYR A 437 11.17 5.73 -13.02
N VAL A 438 11.33 6.42 -14.16
CA VAL A 438 11.46 5.78 -15.49
C VAL A 438 12.84 6.06 -16.04
N ALA A 439 13.66 5.02 -16.13
CA ALA A 439 15.06 5.12 -16.52
C ALA A 439 15.22 5.54 -18.00
N GLN A 440 16.37 6.15 -18.31
CA GLN A 440 16.69 6.59 -19.67
C GLN A 440 16.58 5.46 -20.70
N GLY A 441 16.95 4.25 -20.29
CA GLY A 441 16.98 3.08 -21.16
C GLY A 441 18.06 3.16 -22.23
N THR A 442 18.07 2.22 -23.18
CA THR A 442 19.13 2.14 -24.17
C THR A 442 18.97 3.23 -25.24
N ALA A 443 20.11 3.80 -25.67
CA ALA A 443 20.14 4.78 -26.75
C ALA A 443 19.54 4.27 -28.08
N ALA A 444 19.41 2.94 -28.25
CA ALA A 444 18.87 2.30 -29.46
C ALA A 444 17.40 1.89 -29.34
N GLY A 445 16.85 1.71 -28.13
CA GLY A 445 15.53 1.14 -27.89
C GLY A 445 14.43 2.13 -27.53
N GLY A 446 14.73 3.44 -27.51
CA GLY A 446 13.73 4.48 -27.29
C GLY A 446 13.23 4.58 -25.86
N GLY A 447 14.05 4.16 -24.89
CA GLY A 447 13.88 4.35 -23.45
C GLY A 447 12.92 3.38 -22.76
N ALA A 448 13.05 3.27 -21.44
CA ALA A 448 12.05 2.60 -20.61
C ALA A 448 10.72 3.38 -20.67
N LYS A 449 9.60 2.68 -20.53
CA LYS A 449 8.26 3.25 -20.70
C LYS A 449 7.32 2.87 -19.58
N LEU A 450 6.49 3.82 -19.17
CA LEU A 450 5.42 3.63 -18.22
C LEU A 450 4.14 4.25 -18.77
N THR A 451 3.05 3.50 -18.73
CA THR A 451 1.69 3.99 -18.97
C THR A 451 0.92 3.98 -17.66
N PHE A 452 0.41 5.14 -17.24
CA PHE A 452 -0.23 5.39 -15.95
C PHE A 452 -1.18 6.60 -16.08
N SER A 453 -2.01 6.85 -15.06
CA SER A 453 -3.01 7.92 -15.08
C SER A 453 -2.67 9.09 -14.16
N SER A 454 -3.48 10.15 -14.25
CA SER A 454 -3.51 11.24 -13.26
C SER A 454 -3.63 10.70 -11.82
N VAL A 455 -3.23 11.50 -10.84
CA VAL A 455 -3.39 11.15 -9.41
C VAL A 455 -4.86 10.91 -9.03
N GLY A 456 -5.08 10.14 -7.97
CA GLY A 456 -6.42 9.85 -7.45
C GLY A 456 -7.06 11.05 -6.75
N SER A 457 -8.39 11.12 -6.79
CA SER A 457 -9.16 12.26 -6.27
C SER A 457 -9.30 12.33 -4.75
N ASP A 458 -8.76 11.34 -4.05
CA ASP A 458 -8.85 11.13 -2.60
C ASP A 458 -7.48 10.91 -1.95
N TRP A 459 -6.40 11.23 -2.67
CA TRP A 459 -5.03 11.03 -2.20
C TRP A 459 -4.56 12.20 -1.35
N TYR A 460 -3.84 11.88 -0.27
CA TYR A 460 -3.27 12.84 0.66
C TYR A 460 -1.84 12.44 1.01
N LEU A 461 -0.95 13.42 1.13
CA LEU A 461 0.37 13.20 1.69
C LEU A 461 0.25 12.73 3.15
N ASP A 462 1.11 11.79 3.56
CA ASP A 462 1.00 11.10 4.85
C ASP A 462 1.58 11.87 6.05
N GLY A 463 2.21 13.02 5.79
CA GLY A 463 2.92 13.79 6.78
C GLY A 463 4.25 13.16 7.20
N GLY A 464 5.18 13.96 7.70
CA GLY A 464 6.50 13.49 8.14
C GLY A 464 7.60 14.34 7.53
N GLU A 465 8.30 13.81 6.54
CA GLU A 465 9.13 14.62 5.63
C GLU A 465 8.25 15.44 4.67
N ASP A 466 7.02 14.97 4.40
CA ASP A 466 5.99 15.67 3.62
C ASP A 466 4.99 16.45 4.50
N CYS A 467 4.15 17.28 3.87
CA CYS A 467 2.98 17.90 4.49
C CYS A 467 1.78 16.93 4.55
N THR A 468 0.60 17.39 4.99
CA THR A 468 -0.64 16.58 5.04
C THR A 468 -1.69 17.06 4.04
N HIS A 469 -1.27 17.75 2.98
CA HIS A 469 -2.19 18.34 2.01
C HIS A 469 -2.69 17.29 1.02
N TYR A 470 -3.77 17.67 0.33
CA TYR A 470 -4.34 16.91 -0.77
C TYR A 470 -3.34 16.84 -1.94
N ILE A 471 -3.31 15.71 -2.64
CA ILE A 471 -2.47 15.51 -3.83
C ILE A 471 -3.27 15.94 -5.07
N ASP A 472 -2.82 16.97 -5.77
CA ASP A 472 -3.48 17.52 -6.95
C ASP A 472 -2.83 17.10 -8.29
N GLY A 473 -1.60 16.58 -8.25
CA GLY A 473 -0.85 16.30 -9.48
C GLY A 473 0.43 15.50 -9.29
N TRP A 474 1.04 15.19 -10.43
CA TRP A 474 2.39 14.64 -10.50
C TRP A 474 3.38 15.78 -10.67
N TYR A 475 4.45 15.81 -9.91
CA TYR A 475 5.45 16.87 -9.93
C TYR A 475 6.84 16.33 -10.24
N ASP A 476 7.68 17.14 -10.90
CA ASP A 476 9.10 16.81 -11.07
C ASP A 476 9.74 16.60 -9.70
N ASP A 477 10.40 15.45 -9.57
CA ASP A 477 11.12 15.07 -8.38
C ASP A 477 12.51 14.52 -8.76
N SER A 478 13.17 15.22 -9.68
CA SER A 478 14.49 14.89 -10.16
C SER A 478 15.57 15.15 -9.09
N ALA A 479 16.75 14.52 -9.22
CA ALA A 479 17.82 14.67 -8.22
C ALA A 479 18.34 16.10 -8.04
N SER A 480 18.24 16.91 -9.10
CA SER A 480 18.65 18.31 -9.06
C SER A 480 17.54 19.25 -8.62
N SER A 481 16.29 18.77 -8.66
CA SER A 481 15.07 19.55 -8.44
C SER A 481 14.05 18.63 -7.79
N ARG A 482 14.27 18.33 -6.50
CA ARG A 482 13.36 17.54 -5.69
C ARG A 482 12.11 18.37 -5.40
N TRP A 483 10.94 17.74 -5.38
CA TRP A 483 9.71 18.47 -5.06
C TRP A 483 9.80 19.08 -3.65
N GLU A 484 9.41 20.34 -3.53
CA GLU A 484 9.34 21.11 -2.28
C GLU A 484 8.38 22.29 -2.48
N ALA A 485 7.23 22.28 -1.81
CA ALA A 485 6.25 23.36 -1.87
C ALA A 485 6.35 24.35 -0.70
N HIS A 486 7.05 23.98 0.37
CA HIS A 486 7.06 24.66 1.67
C HIS A 486 8.48 24.96 2.16
N ALA A 487 9.41 25.22 1.25
CA ALA A 487 10.76 25.62 1.62
C ALA A 487 10.75 26.88 2.48
N SER A 488 11.70 26.95 3.41
CA SER A 488 11.89 28.15 4.25
C SER A 488 12.23 29.43 3.47
N VAL A 489 12.60 29.30 2.19
CA VAL A 489 12.89 30.38 1.24
C VAL A 489 12.12 30.09 -0.05
N PHE A 490 11.28 31.01 -0.51
CA PHE A 490 10.43 30.79 -1.70
C PHE A 490 11.22 30.35 -2.94
N ALA A 491 12.39 30.95 -3.15
CA ALA A 491 13.25 30.64 -4.30
C ALA A 491 13.82 29.21 -4.28
N ASP A 492 13.74 28.52 -3.13
CA ASP A 492 14.13 27.13 -2.98
C ASP A 492 12.95 26.16 -3.19
N ASN A 493 11.72 26.67 -3.34
CA ASN A 493 10.58 25.85 -3.72
C ASN A 493 10.75 25.29 -5.13
N HIS A 494 10.32 24.05 -5.32
CA HIS A 494 10.24 23.38 -6.60
C HIS A 494 8.95 22.56 -6.67
N ALA A 495 7.97 23.05 -7.42
CA ALA A 495 6.71 22.36 -7.67
C ALA A 495 6.35 22.46 -9.16
N GLU A 496 7.24 21.94 -10.02
CA GLU A 496 7.01 21.89 -11.46
C GLU A 496 6.05 20.75 -11.81
N LEU A 497 4.83 21.11 -12.23
CA LEU A 497 3.78 20.16 -12.57
C LEU A 497 4.13 19.36 -13.82
N PHE A 498 4.04 18.03 -13.71
CA PHE A 498 3.98 17.11 -14.82
C PHE A 498 2.51 16.92 -15.22
N ASP A 499 2.08 17.72 -16.18
CA ASP A 499 0.67 17.83 -16.56
C ASP A 499 0.13 16.55 -17.21
N ILE A 500 -0.91 15.98 -16.57
CA ILE A 500 -1.73 14.89 -17.09
C ILE A 500 -3.17 15.31 -16.81
N ALA A 501 -3.98 15.45 -17.86
CA ALA A 501 -5.40 15.74 -17.72
C ALA A 501 -6.05 14.76 -16.74
N ARG A 502 -6.90 15.27 -15.85
CA ARG A 502 -7.54 14.47 -14.79
C ARG A 502 -8.36 13.33 -15.40
N GLY A 503 -8.20 12.13 -14.87
CA GLY A 503 -8.80 10.90 -15.40
C GLY A 503 -8.12 10.35 -16.66
N ALA A 504 -7.20 11.09 -17.27
CA ALA A 504 -6.50 10.64 -18.46
C ALA A 504 -5.36 9.68 -18.12
N THR A 505 -5.07 8.81 -19.08
CA THR A 505 -3.89 7.94 -19.09
C THR A 505 -2.84 8.52 -20.03
N THR A 506 -1.58 8.53 -19.61
CA THR A 506 -0.44 8.94 -20.44
C THR A 506 0.62 7.86 -20.50
N THR A 507 1.47 7.91 -21.52
CA THR A 507 2.68 7.09 -21.62
C THR A 507 3.92 7.98 -21.63
N ILE A 508 4.76 7.82 -20.62
CA ILE A 508 6.07 8.48 -20.55
C ILE A 508 7.18 7.56 -21.05
N THR A 509 8.22 8.17 -21.61
CA THR A 509 9.44 7.48 -22.06
C THR A 509 10.68 8.17 -21.52
N GLY A 510 11.64 7.38 -21.02
CA GLY A 510 12.95 7.86 -20.61
C GLY A 510 13.89 8.23 -21.76
N ALA A 511 13.47 8.14 -23.03
CA ALA A 511 14.35 8.33 -24.19
C ALA A 511 15.11 9.67 -24.19
N ASN A 512 14.51 10.72 -23.61
CA ASN A 512 15.07 12.07 -23.54
C ASN A 512 15.74 12.39 -22.20
N GLY A 513 16.02 11.37 -21.39
CA GLY A 513 16.47 11.50 -20.00
C GLY A 513 15.53 10.73 -19.08
N ALA A 514 16.04 10.28 -17.93
CA ALA A 514 15.19 9.63 -16.95
C ALA A 514 14.09 10.61 -16.47
N VAL A 515 12.91 10.07 -16.21
CA VAL A 515 11.76 10.81 -15.66
C VAL A 515 11.61 10.44 -14.20
N SER A 516 11.46 11.44 -13.33
CA SER A 516 11.31 11.27 -11.89
C SER A 516 10.10 12.07 -11.41
N LEU A 517 9.11 11.41 -10.82
CA LEU A 517 7.88 12.05 -10.37
C LEU A 517 7.55 11.71 -8.92
N LYS A 518 6.90 12.67 -8.25
CA LYS A 518 6.20 12.51 -6.96
C LYS A 518 4.73 12.89 -7.14
N ALA A 519 3.83 12.14 -6.51
CA ALA A 519 2.44 12.54 -6.36
C ALA A 519 2.36 13.55 -5.20
N ALA A 520 2.07 14.81 -5.50
CA ALA A 520 2.15 15.89 -4.52
C ALA A 520 1.18 17.03 -4.85
N HIS A 521 1.45 18.24 -4.33
CA HIS A 521 0.66 19.43 -4.62
C HIS A 521 1.49 20.62 -5.11
N GLY A 522 0.83 21.58 -5.75
CA GLY A 522 1.45 22.79 -6.27
C GLY A 522 1.80 23.84 -5.21
N LEU A 523 2.27 25.00 -5.65
CA LEU A 523 2.38 26.16 -4.77
C LEU A 523 0.98 26.73 -4.50
N GLU A 524 0.66 26.90 -3.23
CA GLU A 524 -0.59 27.51 -2.78
C GLU A 524 -0.39 29.00 -2.48
N TYR A 525 -1.43 29.80 -2.72
CA TYR A 525 -1.42 31.25 -2.50
C TYR A 525 -2.62 31.71 -1.66
N GLY A 526 -2.42 32.82 -0.96
CA GLY A 526 -3.41 33.51 -0.15
C GLY A 526 -3.27 35.02 -0.26
N ASN A 527 -4.19 35.74 0.40
CA ASN A 527 -4.25 37.20 0.31
C ASN A 527 -4.39 37.86 1.69
N LEU A 528 -3.86 39.07 1.82
CA LEU A 528 -3.93 39.88 3.04
C LEU A 528 -4.52 41.25 2.73
N ARG A 529 -5.54 41.66 3.49
CA ARG A 529 -6.11 43.00 3.42
C ARG A 529 -5.70 43.79 4.65
N VAL A 530 -5.12 44.96 4.43
CA VAL A 530 -4.71 45.87 5.51
C VAL A 530 -5.51 47.16 5.38
N THR A 531 -6.27 47.50 6.42
CA THR A 531 -7.09 48.72 6.46
C THR A 531 -6.59 49.68 7.53
N LYS A 532 -6.36 50.93 7.15
CA LYS A 532 -5.94 51.99 8.06
C LYS A 532 -7.17 52.74 8.55
N TYR A 533 -7.39 52.79 9.87
CA TYR A 533 -8.42 53.65 10.47
C TYR A 533 -7.78 54.80 11.25
N CYS A 534 -8.29 56.02 11.03
CA CYS A 534 -7.92 57.21 11.79
C CYS A 534 -9.17 58.02 12.12
N ASP A 535 -9.23 58.64 13.31
CA ASP A 535 -10.22 59.68 13.62
C ASP A 535 -9.58 61.07 13.62
N ASN A 536 -10.40 62.10 13.41
CA ASN A 536 -9.99 63.51 13.53
C ASN A 536 -8.66 63.84 12.80
N TYR A 537 -8.53 63.33 11.57
CA TYR A 537 -7.33 63.39 10.74
C TYR A 537 -7.36 64.50 9.68
N ASP A 538 -6.19 64.84 9.13
CA ASP A 538 -6.08 65.67 7.91
C ASP A 538 -6.15 64.74 6.68
N GLU A 539 -6.93 65.12 5.66
CA GLU A 539 -7.07 64.33 4.43
C GLU A 539 -5.75 64.22 3.64
N GLU A 540 -4.73 65.03 3.98
CA GLU A 540 -3.37 64.93 3.44
C GLU A 540 -2.42 64.02 4.24
N ASP A 541 -2.88 63.41 5.35
CA ASP A 541 -2.05 62.49 6.15
C ASP A 541 -1.79 61.16 5.41
N SER A 542 -0.61 60.58 5.62
CA SER A 542 -0.23 59.24 5.14
C SER A 542 0.62 58.55 6.20
N PHE A 543 0.45 57.24 6.34
CA PHE A 543 1.11 56.40 7.35
C PHE A 543 1.87 55.25 6.69
N THR A 544 3.14 55.11 7.04
CA THR A 544 3.94 53.96 6.57
C THR A 544 3.57 52.71 7.35
N VAL A 545 3.06 51.70 6.64
CA VAL A 545 2.83 50.35 7.16
C VAL A 545 3.94 49.42 6.66
N GLU A 546 4.44 48.59 7.57
CA GLU A 546 5.42 47.54 7.30
C GLU A 546 4.75 46.17 7.43
N LEU A 547 4.87 45.38 6.36
CA LEU A 547 4.56 43.95 6.33
C LEU A 547 5.87 43.16 6.37
N LYS A 548 6.01 42.27 7.34
CA LYS A 548 7.08 41.28 7.37
C LYS A 548 6.52 39.90 7.04
N LEU A 549 7.25 39.13 6.26
CA LEU A 549 6.93 37.74 5.93
C LEU A 549 8.02 36.82 6.48
N THR A 550 7.64 35.69 7.07
CA THR A 550 8.56 34.68 7.61
C THR A 550 8.07 33.25 7.39
N VAL A 551 9.00 32.29 7.27
CA VAL A 551 8.71 30.84 7.31
C VAL A 551 9.57 30.22 8.41
N GLY A 552 8.95 29.51 9.35
CA GLY A 552 9.64 28.95 10.52
C GLY A 552 10.37 30.01 11.37
N GLY A 553 9.87 31.24 11.38
CA GLY A 553 10.50 32.40 12.04
C GLY A 553 11.70 33.03 11.31
N THR A 554 12.02 32.57 10.10
CA THR A 554 13.09 33.15 9.26
C THR A 554 12.49 34.08 8.20
N PRO A 555 13.08 35.27 7.92
CA PRO A 555 12.56 36.19 6.89
C PRO A 555 12.38 35.53 5.53
N PHE A 556 11.20 35.68 4.94
CA PHE A 556 10.79 35.09 3.67
C PHE A 556 10.54 36.20 2.64
N THR A 557 11.23 36.16 1.50
CA THR A 557 11.03 37.16 0.42
C THR A 557 10.41 36.49 -0.80
N TYR A 558 9.22 36.95 -1.19
CA TYR A 558 8.49 36.40 -2.35
C TYR A 558 8.95 37.03 -3.67
N GLY A 559 9.18 38.35 -3.68
CA GLY A 559 9.29 39.15 -4.89
C GLY A 559 8.42 40.40 -4.77
N ASP A 560 7.94 40.95 -5.88
CA ASP A 560 6.94 42.02 -5.88
C ASP A 560 5.57 41.45 -5.48
N ILE A 561 4.89 42.10 -4.53
CA ILE A 561 3.53 41.73 -4.12
C ILE A 561 2.53 42.58 -4.89
N SER A 562 1.53 41.95 -5.51
CA SER A 562 0.39 42.61 -6.13
C SER A 562 -0.40 43.40 -5.08
N ALA A 563 -0.64 44.69 -5.31
CA ALA A 563 -1.31 45.57 -4.35
C ALA A 563 -2.44 46.36 -5.00
N ILE A 564 -3.63 46.30 -4.40
CA ILE A 564 -4.83 46.98 -4.87
C ILE A 564 -5.31 47.96 -3.80
N TYR A 565 -5.27 49.26 -4.08
CA TYR A 565 -5.70 50.31 -3.14
C TYR A 565 -7.14 50.74 -3.42
N ASP A 566 -7.94 50.83 -2.35
CA ASP A 566 -9.35 51.23 -2.34
C ASP A 566 -10.16 50.64 -3.50
N TYR A 567 -9.87 49.39 -3.87
CA TYR A 567 -10.57 48.64 -4.91
C TYR A 567 -10.50 49.27 -6.32
N ASN A 568 -9.65 50.28 -6.54
CA ASN A 568 -9.67 51.10 -7.75
C ASN A 568 -8.29 51.35 -8.37
N PHE A 569 -7.18 51.07 -7.67
CA PHE A 569 -5.83 51.33 -8.17
C PHE A 569 -4.90 50.11 -8.03
N TRP A 570 -4.29 49.71 -9.15
CA TRP A 570 -3.39 48.55 -9.25
C TRP A 570 -1.93 48.99 -9.24
N GLY A 571 -1.13 48.41 -8.34
CA GLY A 571 0.31 48.57 -8.26
C GLY A 571 1.01 47.31 -7.76
N THR A 572 2.33 47.41 -7.58
CA THR A 572 3.12 46.37 -6.91
C THR A 572 3.93 46.98 -5.77
N ILE A 573 4.15 46.19 -4.72
CA ILE A 573 5.02 46.56 -3.60
C ILE A 573 6.26 45.69 -3.66
N SER A 574 7.39 46.31 -3.99
CA SER A 574 8.69 45.65 -3.94
C SER A 574 9.21 45.53 -2.51
N PRO A 575 10.02 44.50 -2.20
CA PRO A 575 10.60 44.35 -0.87
C PRO A 575 11.56 45.50 -0.57
N ALA A 576 11.40 46.12 0.60
CA ALA A 576 12.30 47.15 1.10
C ALA A 576 13.63 46.55 1.61
N GLU A 577 13.57 45.34 2.16
CA GLU A 577 14.68 44.49 2.58
C GLU A 577 14.20 43.04 2.68
N THR A 578 15.08 42.08 3.01
CA THR A 578 14.72 40.65 3.05
C THR A 578 13.53 40.40 3.97
N GLY A 579 12.44 39.93 3.38
CA GLY A 579 11.17 39.62 4.04
C GLY A 579 10.41 40.82 4.57
N VAL A 580 10.70 42.04 4.12
CA VAL A 580 10.06 43.26 4.58
C VAL A 580 9.54 44.08 3.40
N TYR A 581 8.27 44.46 3.49
CA TYR A 581 7.52 45.23 2.51
C TYR A 581 7.00 46.49 3.20
N ARG A 582 7.06 47.64 2.52
CA ARG A 582 6.58 48.91 3.07
C ARG A 582 5.65 49.58 2.07
N PHE A 583 4.52 50.06 2.55
CA PHE A 583 3.54 50.78 1.76
C PHE A 583 2.88 51.87 2.60
N GLU A 584 2.29 52.84 1.91
CA GLU A 584 1.64 53.99 2.52
C GLU A 584 0.14 53.79 2.49
N LEU A 585 -0.54 54.10 3.61
CA LEU A 585 -2.00 54.17 3.65
C LEU A 585 -2.43 55.56 4.13
N GLU A 586 -3.33 56.17 3.38
CA GLU A 586 -4.07 57.36 3.82
C GLU A 586 -5.12 56.98 4.91
N PRO A 587 -5.60 57.94 5.71
CA PRO A 587 -6.72 57.71 6.62
C PRO A 587 -7.91 57.01 5.96
N ASN A 588 -8.37 55.90 6.55
CA ASN A 588 -9.51 55.12 6.09
C ASN A 588 -9.32 54.43 4.73
N GLN A 589 -8.08 54.33 4.25
CA GLN A 589 -7.72 53.59 3.05
C GLN A 589 -7.49 52.10 3.35
N THR A 590 -7.79 51.27 2.35
CA THR A 590 -7.53 49.83 2.36
C THR A 590 -6.56 49.45 1.24
N VAL A 591 -5.63 48.54 1.53
CA VAL A 591 -4.86 47.81 0.52
C VAL A 591 -5.14 46.31 0.60
N GLU A 592 -5.33 45.70 -0.57
CA GLU A 592 -5.39 44.26 -0.77
C GLU A 592 -4.07 43.79 -1.37
N LEU A 593 -3.41 42.86 -0.68
CA LEU A 593 -2.16 42.24 -1.07
C LEU A 593 -2.47 40.82 -1.54
N THR A 594 -2.26 40.53 -2.81
CA THR A 594 -2.64 39.25 -3.41
C THR A 594 -1.45 38.39 -3.79
N ASP A 595 -1.71 37.11 -4.04
CA ASP A 595 -0.75 36.12 -4.54
C ASP A 595 0.44 35.93 -3.58
N ILE A 596 0.21 36.08 -2.27
CA ILE A 596 1.23 35.81 -1.26
C ILE A 596 1.25 34.29 -1.05
N PRO A 597 2.41 33.62 -1.06
CA PRO A 597 2.46 32.19 -0.78
C PRO A 597 1.75 31.84 0.53
N ALA A 598 0.88 30.84 0.48
CA ALA A 598 0.15 30.37 1.64
C ALA A 598 1.12 29.81 2.69
N TRP A 599 0.68 29.75 3.94
CA TRP A 599 1.42 29.24 5.10
C TRP A 599 2.66 30.05 5.50
N VAL A 600 2.87 31.20 4.87
CA VAL A 600 3.85 32.20 5.28
C VAL A 600 3.30 33.00 6.45
N ASP A 601 4.07 33.09 7.54
CA ASP A 601 3.72 33.94 8.66
C ASP A 601 3.90 35.42 8.29
N TYR A 602 2.98 36.28 8.71
CA TYR A 602 3.06 37.72 8.52
C TYR A 602 3.09 38.51 9.84
N GLU A 603 3.75 39.67 9.84
CA GLU A 603 3.64 40.69 10.88
C GLU A 603 3.33 42.06 10.25
N ILE A 604 2.25 42.72 10.69
CA ILE A 604 1.89 44.09 10.29
C ILE A 604 2.18 45.05 11.44
N VAL A 605 2.89 46.14 11.15
CA VAL A 605 3.17 47.23 12.09
C VAL A 605 3.14 48.57 11.37
N GLU A 606 2.60 49.60 12.02
CA GLU A 606 2.74 50.99 11.57
C GLU A 606 4.07 51.57 12.07
N LEU A 607 4.91 52.05 11.16
CA LEU A 607 6.21 52.63 11.53
C LEU A 607 6.06 54.04 12.14
N ASP A 608 4.97 54.72 11.82
CA ASP A 608 4.60 56.04 12.34
C ASP A 608 3.71 55.97 13.60
N ALA A 609 3.74 54.85 14.34
CA ALA A 609 2.86 54.64 15.49
C ALA A 609 2.91 55.81 16.51
N ASN A 610 1.72 56.27 16.92
CA ASN A 610 1.47 57.39 17.82
C ASN A 610 1.96 58.77 17.32
N ARG A 611 2.28 58.91 16.03
CA ARG A 611 2.60 60.21 15.43
C ARG A 611 1.42 61.18 15.64
N GLY A 612 1.71 62.47 15.83
CA GLY A 612 0.66 63.49 15.92
C GLY A 612 -0.21 63.47 17.19
N GLY A 613 0.07 62.60 18.17
CA GLY A 613 -0.73 62.48 19.39
C GLY A 613 -1.81 61.40 19.34
N TYR A 614 -1.82 60.59 18.27
CA TYR A 614 -2.64 59.39 18.19
C TYR A 614 -2.18 58.30 19.19
N ASN A 615 -3.10 57.42 19.57
CA ASN A 615 -2.83 56.12 20.16
C ASN A 615 -3.01 55.06 19.07
N THR A 616 -1.93 54.39 18.69
CA THR A 616 -1.95 53.32 17.69
C THR A 616 -2.29 51.98 18.32
N SER A 617 -3.30 51.30 17.78
CA SER A 617 -3.71 49.94 18.15
C SER A 617 -3.98 49.10 16.89
N TYR A 618 -4.09 47.79 17.06
CA TYR A 618 -4.28 46.88 15.95
C TYR A 618 -5.44 45.92 16.21
N VAL A 619 -6.04 45.41 15.13
CA VAL A 619 -7.02 44.34 15.20
C VAL A 619 -6.61 43.23 14.24
N ASP A 620 -6.56 41.99 14.74
CA ASP A 620 -6.18 40.82 13.97
C ASP A 620 -7.31 40.28 13.08
N ALA A 621 -7.00 39.25 12.29
CA ALA A 621 -7.95 38.60 11.39
C ALA A 621 -9.14 37.92 12.11
N ALA A 622 -9.00 37.63 13.41
CA ALA A 622 -10.08 37.13 14.25
C ALA A 622 -10.95 38.25 14.84
N GLY A 623 -10.64 39.52 14.53
CA GLY A 623 -11.34 40.68 15.04
C GLY A 623 -10.96 41.07 16.47
N GLN A 624 -9.83 40.57 17.00
CA GLN A 624 -9.37 40.86 18.36
C GLN A 624 -8.37 42.02 18.38
N GLU A 625 -8.48 42.89 19.39
CA GLU A 625 -7.49 43.95 19.60
C GLU A 625 -6.16 43.36 20.10
N VAL A 626 -5.06 43.75 19.45
CA VAL A 626 -3.71 43.30 19.77
C VAL A 626 -2.76 44.49 19.92
N GLU A 627 -1.82 44.38 20.87
CA GLU A 627 -0.85 45.43 21.17
C GLU A 627 0.44 45.25 20.35
N GLY A 628 0.96 46.35 19.80
CA GLY A 628 2.30 46.41 19.19
C GLY A 628 2.35 46.07 17.70
N SER A 629 1.83 44.90 17.29
CA SER A 629 1.75 44.47 15.89
C SER A 629 0.67 43.38 15.71
N VAL A 630 0.17 43.21 14.48
CA VAL A 630 -0.67 42.05 14.11
C VAL A 630 0.21 40.94 13.59
N LYS A 631 -0.02 39.70 14.02
CA LYS A 631 0.64 38.51 13.50
C LYS A 631 -0.37 37.47 13.08
N GLY A 632 -0.08 36.76 12.00
CA GLY A 632 -0.89 35.65 11.52
C GLY A 632 -0.13 34.82 10.51
N THR A 633 -0.82 33.90 9.86
CA THR A 633 -0.28 33.03 8.81
C THR A 633 -1.16 33.19 7.59
N ILE A 634 -0.58 33.39 6.40
CA ILE A 634 -1.36 33.51 5.15
C ILE A 634 -2.12 32.19 4.92
N GLU A 635 -3.45 32.27 4.90
CA GLU A 635 -4.33 31.13 4.62
C GLU A 635 -4.50 30.96 3.11
N GLU A 636 -4.61 29.71 2.66
CA GLU A 636 -4.96 29.37 1.28
C GLU A 636 -6.31 29.99 0.89
N ASN A 637 -6.42 30.52 -0.34
CA ASN A 637 -7.69 30.88 -0.96
C ASN A 637 -8.61 31.76 -0.08
N GLY A 638 -8.25 33.03 0.09
CA GLY A 638 -9.09 33.99 0.81
C GLY A 638 -8.36 35.29 1.14
N PHE A 639 -9.07 36.23 1.75
CA PHE A 639 -8.49 37.43 2.36
C PHE A 639 -8.55 37.33 3.87
N GLN A 640 -7.41 37.40 4.52
CA GLN A 640 -7.38 37.79 5.93
C GLN A 640 -7.40 39.31 6.04
N THR A 641 -8.31 39.87 6.83
CA THR A 641 -8.40 41.33 7.01
C THR A 641 -7.85 41.75 8.36
N VAL A 642 -6.92 42.69 8.36
CA VAL A 642 -6.33 43.26 9.58
C VAL A 642 -6.47 44.77 9.58
N PHE A 643 -6.53 45.36 10.78
CA PHE A 643 -6.76 46.79 10.95
C PHE A 643 -5.63 47.45 11.72
N VAL A 644 -5.23 48.63 11.25
CA VAL A 644 -4.26 49.51 11.89
C VAL A 644 -4.97 50.81 12.28
N VAL A 645 -5.11 51.07 13.58
CA VAL A 645 -6.03 52.08 14.12
C VAL A 645 -5.25 53.17 14.83
N ASN A 646 -5.46 54.45 14.49
CA ASN A 646 -4.87 55.61 15.17
C ASN A 646 -5.98 56.47 15.81
N ASP A 647 -6.09 56.44 17.14
CA ASP A 647 -7.10 57.17 17.93
C ASP A 647 -6.54 58.47 18.55
N SER A 648 -7.13 59.60 18.22
CA SER A 648 -6.75 60.94 18.69
C SER A 648 -7.04 61.17 20.18
N GLY A 649 -7.72 60.23 20.84
CA GLY A 649 -8.10 60.28 22.25
C GLY A 649 -9.28 61.22 22.55
N HIS A 650 -9.92 61.80 21.52
CA HIS A 650 -10.97 62.81 21.65
C HIS A 650 -12.40 62.29 21.44
N GLY A 651 -12.56 61.02 21.13
CA GLY A 651 -13.84 60.33 21.06
C GLY A 651 -13.59 58.96 20.50
N GLY A 652 -13.56 57.95 21.38
CA GLY A 652 -13.08 56.61 21.07
C GLY A 652 -13.54 56.15 19.69
N ILE A 653 -12.58 55.71 18.88
CA ILE A 653 -12.83 55.21 17.53
C ILE A 653 -13.83 54.06 17.67
N ASN A 654 -15.08 54.32 17.27
CA ASN A 654 -15.97 53.25 16.89
C ASN A 654 -15.48 52.82 15.52
N ILE A 655 -14.44 51.97 15.50
CA ILE A 655 -14.02 51.26 14.29
C ILE A 655 -15.33 50.71 13.81
N ASN A 656 -15.76 51.07 12.61
CA ASN A 656 -17.06 50.64 12.15
C ASN A 656 -16.95 49.15 11.83
N ARG A 657 -16.96 48.36 12.91
CA ARG A 657 -17.06 46.91 13.00
C ARG A 657 -18.44 46.49 12.50
N ASP A 658 -19.23 47.38 11.92
CA ASP A 658 -20.53 47.03 11.38
C ASP A 658 -20.41 46.61 9.92
N TYR A 659 -19.22 46.50 9.30
CA TYR A 659 -19.05 46.04 7.92
C TYR A 659 -17.93 44.99 7.73
N GLY A 660 -18.12 44.08 6.77
CA GLY A 660 -17.15 43.10 6.27
C GLY A 660 -17.22 42.99 4.74
N THR A 661 -16.56 41.98 4.19
CA THR A 661 -16.47 41.78 2.72
C THR A 661 -16.90 40.38 2.29
N LEU A 662 -17.28 40.23 1.03
CA LEU A 662 -17.49 38.93 0.38
C LEU A 662 -16.51 38.80 -0.79
N SER A 663 -15.67 37.76 -0.78
CA SER A 663 -14.82 37.39 -1.93
C SER A 663 -15.44 36.22 -2.68
N ILE A 664 -15.44 36.26 -4.01
CA ILE A 664 -16.00 35.20 -4.86
C ILE A 664 -14.96 34.83 -5.90
N SER A 665 -14.48 33.59 -5.87
CA SER A 665 -13.42 33.11 -6.76
C SER A 665 -13.91 32.01 -7.71
N LYS A 666 -13.30 31.99 -8.90
CA LYS A 666 -13.56 30.99 -9.93
C LYS A 666 -12.30 30.22 -10.30
N THR A 667 -12.40 28.89 -10.24
CA THR A 667 -11.44 27.96 -10.85
C THR A 667 -12.16 27.14 -11.93
N ILE A 668 -11.53 26.97 -13.08
CA ILE A 668 -11.98 26.09 -14.16
C ILE A 668 -10.92 25.01 -14.32
N ILE A 669 -11.34 23.75 -14.22
CA ILE A 669 -10.49 22.58 -14.47
C ILE A 669 -10.89 22.04 -15.84
N GLY A 670 -9.94 22.00 -16.78
CA GLY A 670 -10.16 21.60 -18.17
C GLY A 670 -8.98 22.00 -19.07
N ASP A 671 -9.07 21.70 -20.37
CA ASP A 671 -8.00 22.06 -21.32
C ASP A 671 -7.94 23.58 -21.56
N ALA A 672 -6.93 24.06 -22.29
CA ALA A 672 -6.71 25.48 -22.56
C ALA A 672 -7.92 26.20 -23.21
N ASP A 673 -8.76 25.47 -23.96
CA ASP A 673 -9.98 26.02 -24.55
C ASP A 673 -11.13 26.13 -23.53
N ASP A 674 -11.10 25.34 -22.45
CA ASP A 674 -12.09 25.35 -21.38
C ASP A 674 -11.78 26.41 -20.33
N THR A 675 -10.51 26.56 -19.95
CA THR A 675 -10.04 27.59 -19.01
C THR A 675 -10.15 29.01 -19.60
N ALA A 676 -10.33 29.13 -20.92
CA ALA A 676 -10.64 30.39 -21.59
C ALA A 676 -12.12 30.82 -21.49
N LYS A 677 -13.02 29.98 -20.94
CA LYS A 677 -14.45 30.31 -20.76
C LYS A 677 -14.67 31.16 -19.51
N SER A 678 -15.81 31.84 -19.46
CA SER A 678 -16.23 32.66 -18.33
C SER A 678 -17.65 32.30 -17.89
N PHE A 679 -17.93 32.49 -16.60
CA PHE A 679 -19.17 32.10 -15.94
C PHE A 679 -19.80 33.30 -15.23
N ASP A 680 -21.13 33.38 -15.31
CA ASP A 680 -21.90 34.46 -14.69
C ASP A 680 -22.30 34.05 -13.26
N PHE A 681 -22.12 34.95 -12.31
CA PHE A 681 -22.45 34.78 -10.90
C PHE A 681 -23.49 35.79 -10.48
N VAL A 682 -24.55 35.35 -9.83
CA VAL A 682 -25.54 36.23 -9.18
C VAL A 682 -25.26 36.26 -7.69
N VAL A 683 -25.04 37.45 -7.16
CA VAL A 683 -24.88 37.68 -5.72
C VAL A 683 -26.14 38.33 -5.17
N THR A 684 -26.57 37.88 -4.00
CA THR A 684 -27.66 38.48 -3.24
C THR A 684 -27.24 38.71 -1.80
N LEU A 685 -27.48 39.92 -1.28
CA LEU A 685 -27.22 40.35 0.08
C LEU A 685 -28.55 40.64 0.78
N SER A 686 -28.74 40.11 1.99
CA SER A 686 -29.92 40.35 2.82
C SER A 686 -29.49 40.98 4.14
N LEU A 687 -29.70 42.30 4.21
CA LEU A 687 -29.29 43.14 5.33
C LEU A 687 -30.09 42.83 6.62
N PRO A 688 -29.47 42.98 7.81
CA PRO A 688 -30.20 42.93 9.08
C PRO A 688 -31.31 43.99 9.16
N ALA A 689 -32.39 43.69 9.88
CA ALA A 689 -33.55 44.58 9.98
C ALA A 689 -33.18 45.95 10.59
N GLY A 690 -33.49 47.03 9.87
CA GLY A 690 -33.24 48.41 10.33
C GLY A 690 -31.87 48.97 9.98
N VAL A 691 -31.06 48.25 9.20
CA VAL A 691 -29.79 48.74 8.64
C VAL A 691 -30.06 49.41 7.28
N ASP A 692 -29.63 50.67 7.14
CA ASP A 692 -29.70 51.43 5.89
C ASP A 692 -28.41 51.25 5.07
N HIS A 693 -28.46 51.39 3.75
CA HIS A 693 -27.29 51.26 2.88
C HIS A 693 -27.35 52.20 1.67
N ASP A 694 -26.21 52.77 1.29
CA ASP A 694 -26.06 53.63 0.09
C ASP A 694 -25.51 52.87 -1.14
N GLY A 695 -25.39 51.54 -1.02
CA GLY A 695 -24.78 50.64 -2.01
C GLY A 695 -23.51 49.98 -1.48
N PHE A 696 -23.08 48.90 -2.12
CA PHE A 696 -21.85 48.15 -1.80
C PHE A 696 -20.85 48.35 -2.92
N VAL A 697 -19.58 48.50 -2.57
CA VAL A 697 -18.52 48.65 -3.57
C VAL A 697 -18.08 47.27 -4.00
N TYR A 698 -17.91 47.05 -5.30
CA TYR A 698 -17.34 45.80 -5.81
C TYR A 698 -16.21 46.08 -6.79
N SER A 699 -15.25 45.15 -6.87
CA SER A 699 -14.11 45.19 -7.78
C SER A 699 -13.72 43.79 -8.24
N GLY A 700 -13.43 43.65 -9.54
CA GLY A 700 -12.95 42.42 -10.17
C GLY A 700 -12.20 42.72 -11.47
N PRO A 701 -11.77 41.68 -12.22
CA PRO A 701 -10.97 41.85 -13.42
C PRO A 701 -11.72 42.62 -14.51
N GLY A 702 -11.25 43.85 -14.80
CA GLY A 702 -11.77 44.69 -15.87
C GLY A 702 -13.01 45.52 -15.54
N TYR A 703 -13.53 45.48 -14.30
CA TYR A 703 -14.71 46.25 -13.88
C TYR A 703 -14.76 46.54 -12.37
N GLY A 704 -15.41 47.64 -12.00
CA GLY A 704 -15.63 48.06 -10.62
C GLY A 704 -16.74 49.11 -10.52
N GLY A 705 -17.39 49.21 -9.37
CA GLY A 705 -18.51 50.12 -9.19
C GLY A 705 -19.27 49.94 -7.88
N THR A 706 -20.51 50.44 -7.86
CA THR A 706 -21.43 50.25 -6.74
C THR A 706 -22.57 49.33 -7.14
N MET A 707 -22.96 48.43 -6.24
CA MET A 707 -24.12 47.56 -6.40
C MET A 707 -25.15 47.80 -5.30
N GLY A 708 -26.41 47.47 -5.57
CA GLY A 708 -27.44 47.33 -4.54
C GLY A 708 -27.33 45.98 -3.84
N THR A 709 -28.41 45.47 -3.25
CA THR A 709 -28.44 44.15 -2.60
C THR A 709 -28.35 42.96 -3.55
N SER A 710 -28.20 43.19 -4.86
CA SER A 710 -27.94 42.13 -5.84
C SER A 710 -27.17 42.66 -7.05
N ALA A 711 -26.30 41.83 -7.60
CA ALA A 711 -25.52 42.10 -8.80
C ALA A 711 -25.17 40.81 -9.54
N THR A 712 -24.75 40.95 -10.80
CA THR A 712 -24.22 39.86 -11.61
C THR A 712 -22.78 40.18 -12.01
N PHE A 713 -21.90 39.20 -11.89
CA PHE A 713 -20.47 39.29 -12.25
C PHE A 713 -20.11 38.17 -13.21
N THR A 714 -19.06 38.35 -14.02
CA THR A 714 -18.59 37.33 -14.96
C THR A 714 -17.13 37.02 -14.64
N LEU A 715 -16.83 35.81 -14.20
CA LEU A 715 -15.48 35.38 -13.83
C LEU A 715 -15.00 34.23 -14.72
N SER A 716 -13.74 34.31 -15.14
CA SER A 716 -12.97 33.30 -15.86
C SER A 716 -12.07 32.51 -14.89
N ASP A 717 -11.28 31.57 -15.39
CA ASP A 717 -10.35 30.81 -14.54
C ASP A 717 -9.36 31.71 -13.80
N GLY A 718 -9.18 31.43 -12.51
CA GLY A 718 -8.34 32.20 -11.59
C GLY A 718 -8.88 33.59 -11.21
N GLU A 719 -10.02 34.02 -11.77
CA GLU A 719 -10.57 35.35 -11.50
C GLU A 719 -11.35 35.42 -10.19
N THR A 720 -11.32 36.58 -9.54
CA THR A 720 -12.01 36.85 -8.28
C THR A 720 -12.72 38.20 -8.30
N VAL A 721 -13.91 38.28 -7.72
CA VAL A 721 -14.59 39.56 -7.40
C VAL A 721 -14.71 39.74 -5.89
N SER A 722 -14.35 40.93 -5.42
CA SER A 722 -14.47 41.36 -4.02
C SER A 722 -15.60 42.37 -3.87
N ILE A 723 -16.47 42.18 -2.88
CA ILE A 723 -17.54 43.11 -2.51
C ILE A 723 -17.29 43.62 -1.09
N GLY A 724 -17.11 44.92 -0.94
CA GLY A 724 -16.79 45.61 0.30
C GLY A 724 -17.91 46.48 0.85
N GLY A 725 -17.77 46.86 2.13
CA GLY A 725 -18.72 47.72 2.82
C GLY A 725 -20.04 47.03 3.16
N ILE A 726 -20.05 45.71 3.34
CA ILE A 726 -21.27 44.93 3.59
C ILE A 726 -21.52 44.84 5.09
N PRO A 727 -22.69 45.23 5.63
CA PRO A 727 -22.89 45.20 7.06
C PRO A 727 -22.67 43.82 7.70
N ILE A 728 -21.99 43.74 8.85
CA ILE A 728 -21.85 42.50 9.62
C ILE A 728 -23.24 41.99 9.99
N GLY A 729 -23.41 40.67 9.89
CA GLY A 729 -24.70 40.01 10.09
C GLY A 729 -25.56 39.98 8.83
N THR A 730 -25.14 40.63 7.73
CA THR A 730 -25.76 40.46 6.41
C THR A 730 -25.58 39.02 5.97
N THR A 731 -26.67 38.34 5.63
CA THR A 731 -26.60 37.02 4.99
C THR A 731 -26.39 37.20 3.50
N TYR A 732 -25.57 36.34 2.90
CA TYR A 732 -25.33 36.36 1.45
C TYR A 732 -25.65 35.01 0.80
N THR A 733 -25.89 35.06 -0.50
CA THR A 733 -25.95 33.89 -1.38
C THR A 733 -25.31 34.24 -2.71
N VAL A 734 -24.46 33.36 -3.21
CA VAL A 734 -23.81 33.41 -4.50
C VAL A 734 -24.30 32.22 -5.31
N THR A 735 -24.71 32.46 -6.54
CA THR A 735 -25.19 31.42 -7.44
C THR A 735 -24.47 31.58 -8.77
N GLU A 736 -23.72 30.55 -9.17
CA GLU A 736 -23.23 30.46 -10.53
C GLU A 736 -24.39 30.11 -11.47
N ILE A 737 -24.51 30.85 -12.58
CA ILE A 737 -25.46 30.57 -13.65
C ILE A 737 -24.82 29.50 -14.54
N ALA A 738 -25.43 28.32 -14.55
CA ALA A 738 -24.95 27.20 -15.35
C ALA A 738 -24.88 27.54 -16.84
N ASN A 739 -23.72 27.29 -17.46
CA ASN A 739 -23.42 27.54 -18.88
C ASN A 739 -23.32 26.25 -19.71
N GLY A 740 -24.19 25.26 -19.47
CA GLY A 740 -24.25 23.99 -20.22
C GLY A 740 -24.15 22.74 -19.33
N ASP A 741 -24.34 21.56 -19.92
CA ASP A 741 -24.38 20.26 -19.22
C ASP A 741 -22.99 19.59 -19.04
N ASP A 742 -21.93 20.19 -19.60
CA ASP A 742 -20.57 19.59 -19.67
C ASP A 742 -19.65 20.01 -18.51
N TYR A 743 -20.17 20.70 -17.49
CA TYR A 743 -19.41 21.12 -16.31
C TYR A 743 -20.03 20.57 -15.03
N THR A 744 -19.21 19.94 -14.19
CA THR A 744 -19.58 19.64 -12.80
C THR A 744 -19.15 20.80 -11.91
N VAL A 745 -20.12 21.47 -11.28
CA VAL A 745 -19.87 22.61 -10.40
C VAL A 745 -19.71 22.13 -8.96
N THR A 746 -18.57 22.43 -8.35
CA THR A 746 -18.35 22.29 -6.90
C THR A 746 -18.25 23.68 -6.30
N SER A 747 -19.10 23.97 -5.32
CA SER A 747 -19.13 25.25 -4.62
C SER A 747 -18.84 25.07 -3.13
N MET A 748 -18.09 26.02 -2.56
CA MET A 748 -17.84 26.09 -1.12
C MET A 748 -18.15 27.51 -0.65
N GLY A 749 -18.86 27.65 0.47
CA GLY A 749 -19.21 28.96 1.02
C GLY A 749 -20.20 29.77 0.18
N GLU A 750 -20.96 29.14 -0.73
CA GLU A 750 -21.94 29.79 -1.62
C GLU A 750 -23.06 30.55 -0.88
N SER A 751 -23.24 30.30 0.43
CA SER A 751 -24.07 31.13 1.28
C SER A 751 -23.48 31.21 2.70
N GLY A 752 -23.77 32.30 3.39
CA GLY A 752 -23.23 32.53 4.73
C GLY A 752 -23.66 33.86 5.33
N VAL A 753 -22.96 34.26 6.39
CA VAL A 753 -23.15 35.54 7.09
C VAL A 753 -21.84 36.31 7.01
N ILE A 754 -21.91 37.59 6.65
CA ILE A 754 -20.75 38.48 6.66
C ILE A 754 -20.35 38.74 8.11
N THR A 755 -19.09 38.46 8.42
CA THR A 755 -18.47 38.72 9.72
C THR A 755 -17.40 39.81 9.59
N ALA A 756 -16.74 40.14 10.70
CA ALA A 756 -15.65 41.13 10.69
C ALA A 756 -14.43 40.61 9.91
N ALA A 757 -14.27 39.28 9.85
CA ALA A 757 -13.27 38.61 9.02
C ALA A 757 -13.66 38.56 7.53
N GLY A 758 -14.87 38.99 7.18
CA GLY A 758 -15.46 38.80 5.86
C GLY A 758 -16.08 37.41 5.68
N ALA A 759 -16.27 37.03 4.42
CA ALA A 759 -16.70 35.71 3.97
C ALA A 759 -16.15 35.45 2.56
N SER A 760 -16.06 34.18 2.17
CA SER A 760 -15.63 33.74 0.85
C SER A 760 -16.61 32.72 0.26
N ALA A 761 -16.73 32.74 -1.07
CA ALA A 761 -17.41 31.71 -1.85
C ALA A 761 -16.50 31.29 -3.01
N SER A 762 -16.14 30.02 -3.10
CA SER A 762 -15.33 29.49 -4.20
C SER A 762 -16.17 28.57 -5.08
N PHE A 763 -15.97 28.67 -6.40
CA PHE A 763 -16.66 27.86 -7.38
C PHE A 763 -15.64 27.22 -8.32
N VAL A 764 -15.64 25.90 -8.35
CA VAL A 764 -14.80 25.09 -9.23
C VAL A 764 -15.69 24.47 -10.30
N ASN A 765 -15.44 24.79 -11.57
CA ASN A 765 -16.07 24.10 -12.68
C ASN A 765 -15.11 23.10 -13.28
N ASP A 766 -15.47 21.84 -13.14
CA ASP A 766 -14.75 20.72 -13.72
C ASP A 766 -15.40 20.37 -15.06
N PHE A 767 -14.70 20.64 -16.18
CA PHE A 767 -15.17 20.28 -17.50
C PHE A 767 -15.07 18.77 -17.68
N THR A 768 -16.19 18.11 -17.92
CA THR A 768 -16.24 16.71 -18.28
C THR A 768 -16.85 16.61 -19.67
N ASP A 769 -16.03 16.28 -20.68
CA ASP A 769 -16.56 16.06 -22.02
C ASP A 769 -17.62 14.94 -21.97
N SER A 770 -18.86 15.27 -22.29
CA SER A 770 -19.95 14.30 -22.35
C SER A 770 -19.80 13.31 -23.51
N GLU A 771 -18.85 13.53 -24.44
CA GLU A 771 -18.45 12.57 -25.47
C GLU A 771 -17.40 11.54 -25.00
N ASP A 772 -16.69 11.76 -23.88
CA ASP A 772 -15.72 10.79 -23.32
C ASP A 772 -16.34 9.77 -22.35
N ILE A 773 -17.65 9.87 -22.09
CA ILE A 773 -18.46 8.80 -21.51
C ILE A 773 -19.02 7.91 -22.63
N GLU A 774 -18.15 7.39 -23.51
CA GLU A 774 -18.41 6.06 -24.08
C GLU A 774 -18.11 5.03 -22.98
N ILE A 775 -19.00 4.95 -21.99
CA ILE A 775 -19.14 3.70 -21.26
C ILE A 775 -19.62 2.70 -22.30
N THR A 776 -18.68 1.95 -22.87
CA THR A 776 -18.98 0.67 -23.46
C THR A 776 -19.39 -0.25 -22.31
N LEU A 777 -20.61 -0.05 -21.79
CA LEU A 777 -21.22 -1.01 -20.89
C LEU A 777 -21.27 -2.30 -21.71
N PRO A 778 -20.64 -3.40 -21.30
CA PRO A 778 -20.99 -4.67 -21.86
C PRO A 778 -22.48 -4.86 -21.55
N VAL A 779 -23.29 -4.85 -22.60
CA VAL A 779 -24.72 -5.14 -22.54
C VAL A 779 -24.86 -6.59 -22.05
N SER A 780 -24.80 -6.78 -20.75
CA SER A 780 -25.25 -8.00 -20.10
C SER A 780 -26.77 -7.87 -20.02
N PHE A 781 -27.45 -8.57 -20.93
CA PHE A 781 -28.86 -8.83 -20.78
C PHE A 781 -29.07 -9.67 -19.51
N TYR A 782 -29.36 -9.01 -18.38
CA TYR A 782 -30.15 -9.61 -17.32
C TYR A 782 -31.59 -9.16 -17.49
N GLN A 783 -32.41 -10.06 -18.04
CA GLN A 783 -33.85 -9.94 -18.02
C GLN A 783 -34.30 -10.14 -16.57
N ILE A 784 -34.52 -9.03 -15.84
CA ILE A 784 -35.23 -9.07 -14.57
C ILE A 784 -36.71 -9.23 -14.91
N GLU A 785 -37.23 -10.46 -14.77
CA GLU A 785 -38.66 -10.65 -14.57
C GLU A 785 -39.03 -10.00 -13.24
N THR A 786 -39.89 -8.99 -13.32
CA THR A 786 -40.61 -8.42 -12.19
C THR A 786 -41.49 -9.51 -11.58
N VAL A 787 -41.13 -9.98 -10.39
CA VAL A 787 -42.10 -10.59 -9.49
C VAL A 787 -42.62 -9.46 -8.62
N GLU A 788 -43.87 -9.06 -8.88
CA GLU A 788 -44.67 -8.33 -7.90
C GLU A 788 -44.71 -9.15 -6.62
N ASP A 789 -44.14 -8.63 -5.54
CA ASP A 789 -44.63 -9.00 -4.21
C ASP A 789 -45.01 -7.73 -3.46
N GLY A 790 -46.29 -7.71 -3.11
CA GLY A 790 -46.96 -6.60 -2.46
C GLY A 790 -46.49 -6.38 -1.03
N VAL A 791 -46.40 -5.10 -0.71
CA VAL A 791 -46.81 -4.44 0.53
C VAL A 791 -47.38 -5.37 1.62
N ASN A 792 -46.78 -5.36 2.82
CA ASN A 792 -47.42 -4.86 4.04
C ASN A 792 -46.58 -4.98 5.33
N PHE A 793 -46.49 -3.82 6.01
CA PHE A 793 -46.07 -3.48 7.38
C PHE A 793 -44.59 -3.44 7.75
#